data_AF-A0A9D3P3I5-F1
#
_entry.id   AF-A0A9D3P3I5-F1
#
_cell.length_a   1.000
_cell.length_b   1.000
_cell.length_c   1.000
_cell.angle_alpha   90.00
_cell.angle_beta   90.00
_cell.angle_gamma   90.00
#
_symmetry.space_group_name_H-M   'P 1'
#
loop_
_entity.id
_entity.type
_entity.pdbx_description
1 polymer ?
#
loop_
_entity_poly.entity_id
_entity_poly.type
_entity_poly.pdbx_seq_one_letter_code
_entity_poly.pdbx_strand_id
1 'polypeptide(L)'
;MLQAVLKCAGDLLNVSGSHATLRRCFACASTTGKRRKQKSWLSGEEAVSLEERLADTVTPLWRLSYEEQLQWKQEQQHKILLQMTNHLAQDSSLTSSKGELPFPVLPIVPSPVRDGYRNKSTFSVNKGVDGDPKTVGFYIGTGKGRNIVCVHGDHLLNMPSKHKLVGRCYEDFIRASPLKPCILFHDGGHWREITVRTNSAGNTMAIVYFHPQNLSPSETDVHKESLVEYFTKGPGTVCQLDSLYFQESTMTRCSHEDSPYQLLYGKPHIYEEILGFKFRISADSFFQVNRSAAEALYMTVGKLNEANEQGTLLDVCCGTGAIGISLSPRLKKVIGVELIEQAVEDAKYNAALNGIQNCEFLSGKAEVVLPKLIPTMHFEGALTAVVNPSRAGLHYRVIRALRNNDNLQRLIYISCKPEGEAMRNFQELCGKTDLKRKITGKAFTPTLAVPVDMFPHTPHCELCLNGTRGLDATGQTANMTGTEKTDCYSARQRKPEENGELTWVDDALDETYKDKDDSLPPLKIVWRNVVLMTLLHIGAVYGLTIVPSAKPFTLVWAWVCFMISAMGVTAGVHRLWSHRSYKAKLPLRIFLAIANSMAFQNDIFEWSRDHRVHHKYSETNADPHNAKRGFFFSHIGWLLVRKHPDVIEKGSKLDLSDLKADGIVMFQRRHYKLSVVVMCFVFPTLVPWYFWGESLWLAYFIPGLLRYAVVLNASWLVNSAAHMWGMKPYDRNINPSENKFVAFGSVGEGFHNYHHTFPYDYATSEHGSMLNFTKAYLIYSSSVAAGAQSGIEECKYQFAWERWNCPERALQLSTHSGLRSATRETAFVHAISSAGVMYTLTRNCSLGDFDNCGCDDTRNGQRGGQGWLWGGCSDNVGFGEAISKQFVDALETGQDARAAMNLHNNEAGRKAVKGTMQRTCKCHGVSGSCTTQTCWLQLPEFREVGNYLKEKYHRAIKVDLLRGAGNSAASRGAVAETFSSISRKELVHLEDSPDYCVENRTLGLPGTEGRECLKKGKNLSKWEKRSCKRLCSDCGLAVEERRAETVSSCNCKFHWCCAVKCEQCRKTVTKYYCVRAKQVKNDSAGRRKSLRLKKKH
;
A
#
# COMPACT_ATOMS: atom_id res chain seq x y z
N MET A 1 -1.87 27.37 19.38
CA MET A 1 -0.75 28.24 18.94
C MET A 1 -0.40 28.03 17.47
N LEU A 2 -0.04 26.81 17.02
CA LEU A 2 0.01 26.46 15.57
C LEU A 2 -1.37 26.64 14.85
N GLN A 3 -2.46 26.46 15.59
CA GLN A 3 -3.82 26.80 15.14
C GLN A 3 -4.05 28.29 14.85
N ALA A 4 -3.39 29.22 15.54
CA ALA A 4 -3.55 30.65 15.26
C ALA A 4 -2.87 31.02 13.92
N VAL A 5 -1.82 30.28 13.55
CA VAL A 5 -1.05 30.45 12.31
C VAL A 5 -1.84 30.00 11.09
N LEU A 6 -2.47 28.82 11.19
CA LEU A 6 -3.32 28.26 10.14
C LEU A 6 -4.64 29.04 10.01
N LYS A 7 -5.16 29.57 11.12
CA LYS A 7 -6.35 30.41 11.16
C LYS A 7 -6.12 31.79 10.51
N CYS A 8 -4.99 32.44 10.79
CA CYS A 8 -4.66 33.74 10.16
C CYS A 8 -4.44 33.62 8.63
N ALA A 9 -3.88 32.50 8.16
CA ALA A 9 -3.72 32.22 6.73
C ALA A 9 -5.05 31.86 6.01
N GLY A 10 -5.99 31.24 6.73
CA GLY A 10 -7.35 30.96 6.22
C GLY A 10 -8.26 32.19 6.22
N ASP A 11 -8.14 33.05 7.22
CA ASP A 11 -8.98 34.24 7.38
C ASP A 11 -8.54 35.40 6.46
N LEU A 12 -7.27 35.48 6.05
CA LEU A 12 -6.78 36.41 5.02
C LEU A 12 -7.29 36.10 3.60
N LEU A 13 -7.80 34.87 3.37
CA LEU A 13 -8.35 34.44 2.08
C LEU A 13 -9.88 34.59 1.99
N ASN A 14 -10.53 35.04 3.06
CA ASN A 14 -11.98 35.16 3.16
C ASN A 14 -12.42 36.60 3.46
N VAL A 15 -12.05 37.53 2.57
CA VAL A 15 -12.76 38.82 2.46
C VAL A 15 -13.81 38.68 1.37
N SER A 16 -15.03 38.34 1.78
CA SER A 16 -16.22 38.45 0.93
C SER A 16 -16.62 39.93 0.79
N GLY A 17 -16.79 40.41 -0.45
CA GLY A 17 -17.59 41.61 -0.70
C GLY A 17 -17.31 42.32 -2.02
N SER A 18 -18.03 41.94 -3.08
CA SER A 18 -18.88 42.85 -3.89
C SER A 18 -19.01 42.39 -5.36
N HIS A 19 -20.25 42.47 -5.82
CA HIS A 19 -20.75 42.14 -7.15
C HIS A 19 -20.16 43.00 -8.27
N ALA A 20 -20.17 42.43 -9.49
CA ALA A 20 -20.10 43.10 -10.80
C ALA A 20 -18.80 43.90 -11.04
N THR A 21 -17.97 43.57 -12.04
CA THR A 21 -18.19 43.95 -13.44
C THR A 21 -16.96 43.46 -14.22
N LEU A 22 -17.14 42.59 -15.22
CA LEU A 22 -16.29 42.45 -16.44
C LEU A 22 -16.64 41.13 -17.15
N ARG A 23 -17.84 41.11 -17.73
CA ARG A 23 -18.11 40.36 -18.96
C ARG A 23 -17.61 41.21 -20.12
N ARG A 24 -17.00 40.55 -21.12
CA ARG A 24 -16.68 40.96 -22.51
C ARG A 24 -15.21 41.33 -22.78
N CYS A 25 -14.83 41.00 -24.03
CA CYS A 25 -13.49 40.96 -24.66
C CYS A 25 -12.72 39.67 -24.31
N PHE A 26 -12.61 38.63 -25.15
CA PHE A 26 -12.67 38.53 -26.61
C PHE A 26 -13.23 37.17 -27.05
N ALA A 27 -14.13 37.20 -28.02
CA ALA A 27 -14.41 36.11 -28.94
C ALA A 27 -14.13 36.65 -30.35
N CYS A 28 -13.13 36.10 -31.04
CA CYS A 28 -13.10 35.99 -32.51
C CYS A 28 -11.99 35.02 -32.96
N ALA A 29 -12.37 34.12 -33.88
CA ALA A 29 -11.58 33.43 -34.91
C ALA A 29 -10.31 32.65 -34.47
N SER A 30 -10.38 31.32 -34.27
CA SER A 30 -10.41 30.23 -35.27
C SER A 30 -9.02 29.79 -35.80
N THR A 31 -8.83 28.47 -35.74
CA THR A 31 -7.90 27.62 -36.52
C THR A 31 -6.39 27.77 -36.29
N THR A 32 -5.85 26.93 -35.39
CA THR A 32 -4.78 25.98 -35.75
C THR A 32 -4.77 24.85 -34.71
N GLY A 33 -5.39 23.72 -35.07
CA GLY A 33 -5.17 22.47 -34.36
C GLY A 33 -3.73 22.02 -34.60
N LYS A 34 -2.91 22.00 -33.55
CA LYS A 34 -1.70 21.17 -33.50
C LYS A 34 -1.90 20.08 -32.46
N ARG A 35 -2.43 18.96 -32.95
CA ARG A 35 -2.38 17.63 -32.34
C ARG A 35 -0.97 17.37 -31.82
N ARG A 36 -0.81 17.15 -30.52
CA ARG A 36 0.44 16.63 -29.95
C ARG A 36 0.49 15.14 -30.27
N LYS A 37 1.38 14.78 -31.20
CA LYS A 37 1.63 13.42 -31.70
C LYS A 37 2.02 12.50 -30.55
N GLN A 38 1.09 11.66 -30.14
CA GLN A 38 1.38 10.35 -29.58
C GLN A 38 1.72 9.48 -30.80
N LYS A 39 2.99 9.06 -30.95
CA LYS A 39 3.37 8.16 -32.04
C LYS A 39 2.70 6.81 -31.78
N SER A 40 1.80 6.47 -32.69
CA SER A 40 1.08 5.21 -32.81
C SER A 40 1.98 4.12 -33.37
N TRP A 41 2.09 3.03 -32.63
CA TRP A 41 2.15 1.67 -33.14
C TRP A 41 1.09 0.96 -32.27
N LEU A 42 -0.15 0.70 -32.65
CA LEU A 42 -0.72 0.26 -33.91
C LEU A 42 -2.00 1.03 -34.26
N SER A 43 -2.31 1.03 -35.55
CA SER A 43 -3.57 1.42 -36.18
C SER A 43 -4.54 0.23 -36.20
N GLY A 44 -5.82 0.46 -35.85
CA GLY A 44 -6.82 -0.59 -35.55
C GLY A 44 -6.84 -0.82 -34.04
N GLU A 45 -7.96 -0.90 -33.34
CA GLU A 45 -8.70 -2.15 -33.19
C GLU A 45 -9.95 -1.93 -32.33
N GLU A 46 -10.84 -2.91 -32.43
CA GLU A 46 -12.16 -3.07 -31.84
C GLU A 46 -12.17 -3.03 -30.29
N ALA A 47 -13.36 -2.99 -29.69
CA ALA A 47 -13.51 -3.11 -28.24
C ALA A 47 -12.96 -4.46 -27.76
N VAL A 48 -11.80 -4.44 -27.07
CA VAL A 48 -11.11 -5.63 -26.53
C VAL A 48 -12.10 -6.53 -25.77
N SER A 49 -12.20 -7.79 -26.19
CA SER A 49 -13.20 -8.73 -25.71
C SER A 49 -12.93 -9.18 -24.25
N LEU A 50 -13.92 -9.76 -23.58
CA LEU A 50 -13.72 -10.34 -22.23
C LEU A 50 -12.73 -11.50 -22.25
N GLU A 51 -12.61 -12.19 -23.38
CA GLU A 51 -11.64 -13.25 -23.63
C GLU A 51 -10.22 -12.68 -23.67
N GLU A 52 -10.00 -11.63 -24.45
CA GLU A 52 -8.69 -10.96 -24.48
C GLU A 52 -8.27 -10.42 -23.12
N ARG A 53 -9.23 -9.90 -22.33
CA ARG A 53 -8.97 -9.47 -20.94
C ARG A 53 -8.60 -10.64 -20.02
N LEU A 54 -9.16 -11.82 -20.24
CA LEU A 54 -8.78 -13.02 -19.50
C LEU A 54 -7.36 -13.44 -19.88
N ALA A 55 -7.05 -13.47 -21.17
CA ALA A 55 -5.70 -13.73 -21.68
C ALA A 55 -4.68 -12.74 -21.11
N ASP A 56 -5.03 -11.46 -20.99
CA ASP A 56 -4.18 -10.42 -20.37
C ASP A 56 -3.91 -10.65 -18.88
N THR A 57 -4.77 -11.42 -18.21
CA THR A 57 -4.64 -11.73 -16.79
C THR A 57 -3.89 -13.04 -16.58
N VAL A 58 -4.23 -14.08 -17.35
CA VAL A 58 -3.72 -15.44 -17.17
C VAL A 58 -2.40 -15.66 -17.92
N THR A 59 -2.26 -15.04 -19.08
CA THR A 59 -1.11 -15.16 -19.99
C THR A 59 -0.69 -13.79 -20.51
N PRO A 60 -0.33 -12.81 -19.65
CA PRO A 60 -0.14 -11.40 -20.02
C PRO A 60 0.88 -11.13 -21.14
N LEU A 61 1.79 -12.05 -21.42
CA LEU A 61 2.77 -11.93 -22.50
C LEU A 61 2.31 -12.60 -23.81
N TRP A 62 1.05 -13.04 -23.91
CA TRP A 62 0.53 -13.79 -25.06
C TRP A 62 0.60 -13.04 -26.40
N ARG A 63 0.68 -11.70 -26.38
CA ARG A 63 0.84 -10.86 -27.58
C ARG A 63 2.29 -10.68 -28.03
N LEU A 64 3.27 -11.06 -27.21
CA LEU A 64 4.68 -10.99 -27.57
C LEU A 64 5.10 -12.29 -28.24
N SER A 65 5.99 -12.19 -29.23
CA SER A 65 6.68 -13.38 -29.76
C SER A 65 7.45 -14.07 -28.65
N TYR A 66 7.67 -15.38 -28.78
CA TYR A 66 8.31 -16.14 -27.71
C TYR A 66 9.74 -15.65 -27.44
N GLU A 67 10.45 -15.23 -28.48
CA GLU A 67 11.79 -14.69 -28.41
C GLU A 67 11.82 -13.36 -27.62
N GLU A 68 10.85 -12.48 -27.85
CA GLU A 68 10.67 -11.26 -27.04
C GLU A 68 10.33 -11.57 -25.57
N GLN A 69 9.53 -12.61 -25.31
CA GLN A 69 9.24 -13.05 -23.95
C GLN A 69 10.50 -13.51 -23.22
N LEU A 70 11.35 -14.30 -23.89
CA LEU A 70 12.62 -14.76 -23.33
C LEU A 70 13.57 -13.60 -23.06
N GLN A 71 13.71 -12.66 -23.99
CA GLN A 71 14.53 -11.47 -23.81
C GLN A 71 14.04 -10.64 -22.61
N TRP A 72 12.73 -10.37 -22.54
CA TRP A 72 12.14 -9.63 -21.43
C TRP A 72 12.39 -10.32 -20.09
N LYS A 73 12.19 -11.65 -20.02
CA LYS A 73 12.45 -12.45 -18.81
C LYS A 73 13.92 -12.41 -18.42
N GLN A 74 14.84 -12.53 -19.37
CA GLN A 74 16.28 -12.45 -19.14
C GLN A 74 16.66 -11.12 -18.48
N GLU A 75 16.14 -10.01 -19.00
CA GLU A 75 16.39 -8.67 -18.45
C GLU A 75 15.82 -8.51 -17.03
N GLN A 76 14.64 -9.07 -16.74
CA GLN A 76 14.09 -9.06 -15.39
C GLN A 76 14.97 -9.85 -14.41
N GLN A 77 15.41 -11.05 -14.80
CA GLN A 77 16.29 -11.88 -13.95
C GLN A 77 17.62 -11.19 -13.67
N HIS A 78 18.20 -10.53 -14.67
CA HIS A 78 19.42 -9.73 -14.48
C HIS A 78 19.20 -8.59 -13.48
N LYS A 79 18.09 -7.86 -13.57
CA LYS A 79 17.74 -6.77 -12.63
C LYS A 79 17.58 -7.29 -11.19
N ILE A 80 16.88 -8.41 -11.03
CA ILE A 80 16.65 -9.03 -9.71
C ILE A 80 17.98 -9.47 -9.08
N LEU A 81 18.85 -10.14 -9.84
CA LEU A 81 20.15 -10.57 -9.36
C LEU A 81 21.09 -9.39 -9.07
N LEU A 82 20.98 -8.30 -9.83
CA LEU A 82 21.78 -7.09 -9.58
C LEU A 82 21.37 -6.44 -8.26
N GLN A 83 20.06 -6.38 -7.99
CA GLN A 83 19.55 -5.98 -6.68
C GLN A 83 20.10 -6.89 -5.57
N MET A 84 20.08 -8.21 -5.74
CA MET A 84 20.63 -9.15 -4.76
C MET A 84 22.10 -8.86 -4.44
N THR A 85 22.94 -8.73 -5.47
CA THR A 85 24.36 -8.43 -5.33
C THR A 85 24.59 -7.10 -4.62
N ASN A 86 23.84 -6.05 -4.97
CA ASN A 86 23.98 -4.74 -4.32
C ASN A 86 23.72 -4.81 -2.80
N HIS A 87 22.76 -5.64 -2.37
CA HIS A 87 22.53 -5.87 -0.93
C HIS A 87 23.67 -6.66 -0.28
N LEU A 88 24.26 -7.65 -0.97
CA LEU A 88 25.38 -8.45 -0.46
C LEU A 88 26.70 -7.66 -0.40
N ALA A 89 26.91 -6.71 -1.33
CA ALA A 89 28.10 -5.86 -1.40
C ALA A 89 28.10 -4.76 -0.33
N GLN A 90 26.93 -4.27 0.10
CA GLN A 90 26.81 -3.40 1.28
C GLN A 90 27.29 -4.09 2.57
N ASP A 91 27.31 -5.42 2.57
CA ASP A 91 27.68 -6.25 3.71
C ASP A 91 29.04 -6.97 3.57
N SER A 92 29.81 -6.86 2.48
CA SER A 92 31.11 -7.55 2.35
C SER A 92 32.06 -6.89 1.35
N SER A 93 33.37 -7.13 1.49
CA SER A 93 34.47 -6.56 0.68
C SER A 93 34.55 -7.12 -0.75
N LEU A 94 33.43 -7.49 -1.36
CA LEU A 94 33.36 -7.89 -2.77
C LEU A 94 33.28 -6.61 -3.61
N THR A 95 34.45 -6.17 -4.08
CA THR A 95 34.60 -5.12 -5.09
C THR A 95 34.00 -5.61 -6.41
N SER A 96 32.73 -5.28 -6.69
CA SER A 96 32.18 -5.38 -8.04
C SER A 96 32.40 -4.07 -8.79
N SER A 97 32.86 -4.15 -10.03
CA SER A 97 32.82 -3.06 -11.01
C SER A 97 31.38 -2.54 -11.12
N LYS A 98 31.20 -1.21 -11.12
CA LYS A 98 29.86 -0.56 -11.18
C LYS A 98 29.02 -1.16 -12.34
N GLY A 99 28.00 -1.95 -12.00
CA GLY A 99 26.95 -2.40 -12.93
C GLY A 99 27.01 -3.87 -13.38
N GLU A 100 28.04 -4.64 -13.03
CA GLU A 100 28.19 -6.04 -13.44
C GLU A 100 27.94 -7.03 -12.29
N LEU A 101 27.36 -8.17 -12.62
CA LEU A 101 27.14 -9.26 -11.69
C LEU A 101 28.46 -10.02 -11.43
N PRO A 102 28.79 -10.35 -10.17
CA PRO A 102 30.04 -11.02 -9.81
C PRO A 102 30.06 -12.50 -10.21
N PHE A 103 28.97 -13.00 -10.78
CA PHE A 103 28.82 -14.34 -11.31
C PHE A 103 28.03 -14.30 -12.61
N PRO A 104 28.29 -15.22 -13.56
CA PRO A 104 27.57 -15.29 -14.82
C PRO A 104 26.09 -15.66 -14.61
N VAL A 105 25.23 -15.03 -15.42
CA VAL A 105 23.84 -15.42 -15.62
C VAL A 105 23.74 -16.03 -17.01
N LEU A 106 23.44 -17.32 -17.08
CA LEU A 106 23.30 -17.99 -18.37
C LEU A 106 22.04 -17.51 -19.12
N PRO A 107 22.00 -17.66 -20.45
CA PRO A 107 20.77 -17.47 -21.21
C PRO A 107 19.64 -18.32 -20.65
N ILE A 108 18.43 -17.74 -20.63
CA ILE A 108 17.22 -18.43 -20.21
C ILE A 108 17.02 -19.71 -21.01
N VAL A 109 16.81 -20.80 -20.29
CA VAL A 109 16.51 -22.09 -20.91
C VAL A 109 15.06 -22.04 -21.41
N PRO A 110 14.83 -22.13 -22.73
CA PRO A 110 13.49 -22.04 -23.29
C PRO A 110 12.65 -23.27 -22.93
N SER A 111 11.35 -23.06 -22.85
CA SER A 111 10.38 -24.13 -22.71
C SER A 111 10.28 -24.92 -24.01
N PRO A 112 10.40 -26.26 -24.00
CA PRO A 112 10.24 -27.07 -25.21
C PRO A 112 8.80 -27.01 -25.77
N VAL A 113 7.81 -26.82 -24.90
CA VAL A 113 6.38 -26.72 -25.26
C VAL A 113 5.84 -25.39 -24.75
N ARG A 114 5.33 -24.57 -25.67
CA ARG A 114 4.91 -23.18 -25.41
C ARG A 114 3.41 -23.04 -25.19
N ASP A 115 2.62 -23.74 -26.00
CA ASP A 115 1.15 -23.75 -25.92
C ASP A 115 0.66 -25.09 -25.34
N GLY A 116 -0.46 -25.07 -24.64
CA GLY A 116 -1.13 -26.25 -24.10
C GLY A 116 -0.30 -27.06 -23.09
N TYR A 117 0.84 -26.53 -22.63
CA TYR A 117 1.81 -27.26 -21.80
C TYR A 117 1.27 -27.63 -20.41
N ARG A 118 0.20 -26.97 -19.96
CA ARG A 118 -0.24 -27.04 -18.57
C ARG A 118 -0.97 -28.36 -18.30
N ASN A 119 -0.32 -29.25 -17.56
CA ASN A 119 -0.85 -30.56 -17.16
C ASN A 119 -1.82 -30.51 -15.97
N LYS A 120 -2.06 -29.33 -15.37
CA LYS A 120 -3.05 -29.11 -14.30
C LYS A 120 -3.77 -27.75 -14.45
N SER A 121 -5.09 -27.78 -14.61
CA SER A 121 -5.96 -26.59 -14.63
C SER A 121 -7.03 -26.68 -13.56
N THR A 122 -7.27 -25.59 -12.82
CA THR A 122 -8.36 -25.49 -11.85
C THR A 122 -9.34 -24.43 -12.33
N PHE A 123 -10.59 -24.83 -12.50
CA PHE A 123 -11.69 -23.98 -12.95
C PHE A 123 -12.61 -23.66 -11.77
N SER A 124 -13.04 -22.42 -11.70
CA SER A 124 -13.97 -21.94 -10.67
C SER A 124 -15.39 -21.85 -11.22
N VAL A 125 -16.39 -21.98 -10.34
CA VAL A 125 -17.80 -21.79 -10.68
C VAL A 125 -18.30 -20.46 -10.12
N ASN A 126 -18.80 -19.58 -11.00
CA ASN A 126 -19.46 -18.33 -10.61
C ASN A 126 -20.33 -17.81 -11.76
N LYS A 127 -20.94 -16.64 -11.56
CA LYS A 127 -21.76 -15.95 -12.55
C LYS A 127 -20.98 -15.62 -13.83
N GLY A 128 -21.46 -16.14 -14.95
CA GLY A 128 -20.89 -15.94 -16.28
C GLY A 128 -21.24 -14.60 -16.92
N VAL A 129 -20.69 -14.39 -18.12
CA VAL A 129 -20.98 -13.23 -18.98
C VAL A 129 -22.43 -13.19 -19.43
N ASP A 130 -23.02 -14.37 -19.65
CA ASP A 130 -24.43 -14.60 -19.95
C ASP A 130 -25.37 -14.32 -18.75
N GLY A 131 -24.78 -14.11 -17.57
CA GLY A 131 -25.50 -13.90 -16.32
C GLY A 131 -25.92 -15.18 -15.60
N ASP A 132 -25.58 -16.36 -16.13
CA ASP A 132 -25.87 -17.64 -15.49
C ASP A 132 -24.94 -17.84 -14.28
N PRO A 133 -25.47 -18.15 -13.08
CA PRO A 133 -24.66 -18.29 -11.86
C PRO A 133 -23.69 -19.47 -11.89
N LYS A 134 -23.82 -20.42 -12.81
CA LYS A 134 -23.08 -21.69 -12.88
C LYS A 134 -22.21 -21.76 -14.13
N THR A 135 -21.41 -20.73 -14.35
CA THR A 135 -20.40 -20.73 -15.41
C THR A 135 -19.07 -21.24 -14.85
N VAL A 136 -18.41 -22.11 -15.59
CA VAL A 136 -17.13 -22.74 -15.23
C VAL A 136 -16.00 -22.09 -16.00
N GLY A 137 -15.05 -21.50 -15.29
CA GLY A 137 -13.98 -20.75 -15.93
C GLY A 137 -13.07 -20.05 -14.95
N PHE A 138 -12.61 -18.87 -15.34
CA PHE A 138 -11.67 -18.06 -14.57
C PHE A 138 -12.28 -16.70 -14.23
N TYR A 139 -11.86 -16.12 -13.11
CA TYR A 139 -12.41 -14.86 -12.63
C TYR A 139 -11.75 -13.65 -13.29
N ILE A 140 -12.58 -12.71 -13.75
CA ILE A 140 -12.19 -11.35 -14.13
C ILE A 140 -12.89 -10.35 -13.19
N GLY A 141 -12.13 -9.41 -12.62
CA GLY A 141 -12.64 -8.36 -11.73
C GLY A 141 -12.09 -8.44 -10.31
N THR A 142 -12.52 -7.53 -9.42
CA THR A 142 -12.06 -7.47 -8.03
C THR A 142 -13.23 -7.55 -7.05
N GLY A 143 -13.05 -8.27 -5.93
CA GLY A 143 -14.06 -8.44 -4.89
C GLY A 143 -14.54 -7.13 -4.26
N LYS A 144 -13.67 -6.10 -4.21
CA LYS A 144 -14.01 -4.75 -3.73
C LYS A 144 -15.16 -4.08 -4.51
N GLY A 145 -15.36 -4.47 -5.77
CA GLY A 145 -16.42 -3.90 -6.63
C GLY A 145 -17.66 -4.78 -6.79
N ARG A 146 -17.73 -5.97 -6.17
CA ARG A 146 -18.78 -7.00 -6.40
C ARG A 146 -19.02 -7.37 -7.88
N ASN A 147 -18.05 -7.11 -8.76
CA ASN A 147 -18.14 -7.32 -10.21
C ASN A 147 -17.21 -8.45 -10.68
N ILE A 148 -17.17 -9.56 -9.95
CA ILE A 148 -16.44 -10.77 -10.38
C ILE A 148 -17.31 -11.49 -11.40
N VAL A 149 -16.79 -11.71 -12.60
CA VAL A 149 -17.44 -12.48 -13.66
C VAL A 149 -16.57 -13.69 -13.98
N CYS A 150 -17.19 -14.85 -14.16
CA CYS A 150 -16.54 -16.05 -14.65
C CYS A 150 -16.52 -16.04 -16.19
N VAL A 151 -15.35 -16.27 -16.78
CA VAL A 151 -15.16 -16.29 -18.23
C VAL A 151 -14.52 -17.61 -18.62
N HIS A 152 -15.02 -18.22 -19.70
CA HIS A 152 -14.48 -19.46 -20.24
C HIS A 152 -13.03 -19.28 -20.68
N GLY A 153 -12.21 -20.30 -20.45
CA GLY A 153 -10.76 -20.27 -20.76
C GLY A 153 -10.38 -20.82 -22.13
N ASP A 154 -11.31 -20.97 -23.07
CA ASP A 154 -11.07 -21.74 -24.31
C ASP A 154 -9.98 -21.13 -25.21
N HIS A 155 -9.84 -19.81 -25.18
CA HIS A 155 -8.84 -19.05 -25.93
C HIS A 155 -7.46 -19.01 -25.24
N LEU A 156 -7.31 -19.52 -24.01
CA LEU A 156 -6.04 -19.47 -23.29
C LEU A 156 -5.02 -20.42 -23.93
N LEU A 157 -3.88 -19.84 -24.34
CA LEU A 157 -2.81 -20.55 -25.06
C LEU A 157 -2.13 -21.60 -24.20
N ASN A 158 -1.95 -21.34 -22.90
CA ASN A 158 -1.24 -22.25 -21.99
C ASN A 158 -2.03 -23.51 -21.60
N MET A 159 -3.32 -23.61 -21.95
CA MET A 159 -4.21 -24.68 -21.47
C MET A 159 -4.56 -25.68 -22.57
N PRO A 160 -4.43 -27.01 -22.32
CA PRO A 160 -4.74 -28.02 -23.32
C PRO A 160 -6.25 -28.15 -23.59
N SER A 161 -6.60 -28.57 -24.80
CA SER A 161 -8.00 -28.74 -25.25
C SER A 161 -8.79 -29.72 -24.37
N LYS A 162 -8.15 -30.75 -23.83
CA LYS A 162 -8.81 -31.72 -22.95
C LYS A 162 -9.29 -31.08 -21.64
N HIS A 163 -8.53 -30.14 -21.08
CA HIS A 163 -8.96 -29.42 -19.88
C HIS A 163 -10.15 -28.49 -20.17
N LYS A 164 -10.11 -27.80 -21.32
CA LYS A 164 -11.20 -26.94 -21.81
C LYS A 164 -12.50 -27.74 -21.92
N LEU A 165 -12.44 -28.91 -22.55
CA LEU A 165 -13.57 -29.81 -22.72
C LEU A 165 -14.17 -30.29 -21.39
N VAL A 166 -13.33 -30.70 -20.43
CA VAL A 166 -13.80 -31.12 -19.10
C VAL A 166 -14.48 -29.98 -18.35
N GLY A 167 -13.92 -28.76 -18.42
CA GLY A 167 -14.56 -27.57 -17.86
C GLY A 167 -15.96 -27.31 -18.44
N ARG A 168 -16.11 -27.43 -19.77
CA ARG A 168 -17.40 -27.30 -20.48
C ARG A 168 -18.41 -28.38 -20.07
N CYS A 169 -18.00 -29.65 -20.06
CA CYS A 169 -18.89 -30.74 -19.67
C CYS A 169 -19.32 -30.63 -18.20
N TYR A 170 -18.43 -30.15 -17.32
CA TYR A 170 -18.79 -29.88 -15.92
C TYR A 170 -19.78 -28.72 -15.80
N GLU A 171 -19.65 -27.66 -16.60
CA GLU A 171 -20.63 -26.58 -16.69
C GLU A 171 -22.02 -27.09 -17.06
N ASP A 172 -22.11 -27.89 -18.12
CA ASP A 172 -23.37 -28.47 -18.59
C ASP A 172 -24.02 -29.33 -17.49
N PHE A 173 -23.23 -30.15 -16.80
CA PHE A 173 -23.70 -30.96 -15.67
C PHE A 173 -24.25 -30.10 -14.53
N ILE A 174 -23.49 -29.11 -14.04
CA ILE A 174 -23.94 -28.31 -12.90
C ILE A 174 -25.14 -27.42 -13.27
N ARG A 175 -25.24 -26.96 -14.52
CA ARG A 175 -26.40 -26.19 -15.02
C ARG A 175 -27.69 -27.02 -14.94
N ALA A 176 -27.63 -28.31 -15.27
CA ALA A 176 -28.75 -29.24 -15.11
C ALA A 176 -29.06 -29.60 -13.64
N SER A 177 -28.08 -29.52 -12.73
CA SER A 177 -28.27 -29.82 -11.31
C SER A 177 -29.22 -28.82 -10.62
N PRO A 178 -30.10 -29.25 -9.69
CA PRO A 178 -30.92 -28.32 -8.90
C PRO A 178 -30.12 -27.52 -7.86
N LEU A 179 -28.89 -27.95 -7.55
CA LEU A 179 -28.07 -27.33 -6.52
C LEU A 179 -27.39 -26.04 -6.99
N LYS A 180 -27.22 -25.10 -6.07
CA LYS A 180 -26.56 -23.81 -6.31
C LYS A 180 -25.03 -23.93 -6.25
N PRO A 181 -24.29 -23.03 -6.91
CA PRO A 181 -22.84 -22.92 -6.72
C PRO A 181 -22.50 -22.31 -5.35
N CYS A 182 -21.36 -22.68 -4.78
CA CYS A 182 -20.82 -22.19 -3.51
C CYS A 182 -19.58 -21.32 -3.78
N ILE A 183 -19.79 -20.02 -3.92
CA ILE A 183 -18.71 -19.05 -4.21
C ILE A 183 -18.04 -18.61 -2.89
N LEU A 184 -18.86 -18.27 -1.90
CA LEU A 184 -18.47 -17.90 -0.56
C LEU A 184 -19.18 -18.81 0.44
N PHE A 185 -18.45 -19.29 1.42
CA PHE A 185 -18.91 -20.39 2.28
C PHE A 185 -20.11 -19.98 3.14
N HIS A 186 -20.18 -18.69 3.50
CA HIS A 186 -21.26 -18.08 4.26
C HIS A 186 -22.51 -17.76 3.41
N ASP A 187 -22.39 -17.70 2.09
CA ASP A 187 -23.50 -17.39 1.18
C ASP A 187 -24.31 -18.65 0.79
N GLY A 188 -23.84 -19.83 1.20
CA GLY A 188 -24.47 -21.13 0.92
C GLY A 188 -24.20 -21.66 -0.50
N GLY A 189 -24.80 -22.81 -0.82
CA GLY A 189 -24.62 -23.53 -2.09
C GLY A 189 -23.63 -24.70 -2.00
N HIS A 190 -23.46 -25.44 -3.09
CA HIS A 190 -22.79 -26.74 -3.10
C HIS A 190 -21.64 -26.85 -4.11
N TRP A 191 -21.88 -26.59 -5.40
CA TRP A 191 -20.88 -26.79 -6.46
C TRP A 191 -19.78 -25.71 -6.42
N ARG A 192 -18.49 -26.10 -6.39
CA ARG A 192 -17.38 -25.13 -6.25
C ARG A 192 -16.46 -25.05 -7.45
N GLU A 193 -15.52 -25.97 -7.52
CA GLU A 193 -14.39 -25.92 -8.45
C GLU A 193 -14.22 -27.30 -9.07
N ILE A 194 -13.59 -27.37 -10.24
CA ILE A 194 -13.11 -28.61 -10.82
C ILE A 194 -11.64 -28.45 -11.17
N THR A 195 -10.80 -29.37 -10.70
CA THR A 195 -9.41 -29.47 -11.11
C THR A 195 -9.25 -30.61 -12.10
N VAL A 196 -8.60 -30.35 -13.22
CA VAL A 196 -8.31 -31.32 -14.27
C VAL A 196 -6.80 -31.48 -14.34
N ARG A 197 -6.33 -32.73 -14.33
CA ARG A 197 -4.94 -33.12 -14.55
C ARG A 197 -4.86 -34.04 -15.77
N THR A 198 -3.81 -33.88 -16.56
CA THR A 198 -3.48 -34.75 -17.69
C THR A 198 -2.03 -35.20 -17.61
N ASN A 199 -1.70 -36.34 -18.22
CA ASN A 199 -0.31 -36.75 -18.45
C ASN A 199 0.01 -36.74 -19.96
N SER A 200 1.28 -36.97 -20.30
CA SER A 200 1.76 -37.10 -21.69
C SER A 200 1.08 -38.23 -22.49
N ALA A 201 0.61 -39.30 -21.82
CA ALA A 201 -0.15 -40.39 -22.44
C ALA A 201 -1.63 -40.04 -22.72
N GLY A 202 -2.07 -38.84 -22.32
CA GLY A 202 -3.45 -38.38 -22.48
C GLY A 202 -4.43 -38.86 -21.40
N ASN A 203 -3.97 -39.60 -20.38
CA ASN A 203 -4.80 -39.97 -19.25
C ASN A 203 -5.26 -38.73 -18.48
N THR A 204 -6.52 -38.70 -18.06
CA THR A 204 -7.15 -37.51 -17.48
C THR A 204 -7.83 -37.80 -16.16
N MET A 205 -7.46 -37.01 -15.16
CA MET A 205 -8.04 -37.02 -13.82
C MET A 205 -8.84 -35.74 -13.60
N ALA A 206 -10.11 -35.86 -13.24
CA ALA A 206 -10.95 -34.74 -12.82
C ALA A 206 -11.22 -34.85 -11.32
N ILE A 207 -11.17 -33.71 -10.62
CA ILE A 207 -11.39 -33.60 -9.18
C ILE A 207 -12.45 -32.53 -8.95
N VAL A 208 -13.63 -32.93 -8.49
CA VAL A 208 -14.76 -32.05 -8.21
C VAL A 208 -14.78 -31.67 -6.73
N TYR A 209 -14.87 -30.38 -6.45
CA TYR A 209 -14.97 -29.84 -5.10
C TYR A 209 -16.42 -29.47 -4.78
N PHE A 210 -16.92 -29.96 -3.66
CA PHE A 210 -18.32 -29.84 -3.26
C PHE A 210 -18.46 -29.43 -1.80
N HIS A 211 -19.40 -28.53 -1.50
CA HIS A 211 -19.72 -28.16 -0.14
C HIS A 211 -21.03 -28.85 0.30
N PRO A 212 -21.02 -29.73 1.32
CA PRO A 212 -22.21 -30.50 1.71
C PRO A 212 -23.34 -29.61 2.25
N GLN A 213 -23.00 -28.48 2.88
CA GLN A 213 -23.96 -27.60 3.56
C GLN A 213 -24.78 -28.39 4.58
N ASN A 214 -26.10 -28.51 4.35
CA ASN A 214 -27.03 -29.22 5.22
C ASN A 214 -27.50 -30.56 4.61
N LEU A 215 -26.93 -31.00 3.48
CA LEU A 215 -27.27 -32.29 2.89
C LEU A 215 -26.78 -33.43 3.78
N SER A 216 -27.59 -34.47 3.92
CA SER A 216 -27.14 -35.70 4.56
C SER A 216 -26.11 -36.43 3.70
N PRO A 217 -25.32 -37.36 4.26
CA PRO A 217 -24.41 -38.20 3.48
C PRO A 217 -25.12 -38.92 2.32
N SER A 218 -26.31 -39.49 2.57
CA SER A 218 -27.07 -40.20 1.54
C SER A 218 -27.58 -39.28 0.42
N GLU A 219 -27.95 -38.02 0.74
CA GLU A 219 -28.32 -37.03 -0.28
C GLU A 219 -27.11 -36.60 -1.11
N THR A 220 -25.93 -36.52 -0.49
CA THR A 220 -24.68 -36.20 -1.18
C THR A 220 -24.25 -37.34 -2.11
N ASP A 221 -24.45 -38.59 -1.70
CA ASP A 221 -24.12 -39.77 -2.49
C ASP A 221 -24.93 -39.84 -3.80
N VAL A 222 -26.22 -39.44 -3.78
CA VAL A 222 -27.03 -39.31 -5.02
C VAL A 222 -26.37 -38.37 -6.04
N HIS A 223 -25.74 -37.28 -5.58
CA HIS A 223 -25.04 -36.35 -6.46
C HIS A 223 -23.69 -36.89 -6.94
N LYS A 224 -22.99 -37.71 -6.14
CA LYS A 224 -21.79 -38.43 -6.56
C LYS A 224 -22.12 -39.44 -7.65
N GLU A 225 -23.18 -40.22 -7.49
CA GLU A 225 -23.67 -41.18 -8.49
C GLU A 225 -24.06 -40.48 -9.79
N SER A 226 -24.78 -39.37 -9.70
CA SER A 226 -25.16 -38.56 -10.87
C SER A 226 -23.94 -38.03 -11.64
N LEU A 227 -22.89 -37.61 -10.93
CA LEU A 227 -21.61 -37.20 -11.55
C LEU A 227 -20.94 -38.35 -12.28
N VAL A 228 -20.87 -39.53 -11.65
CA VAL A 228 -20.30 -40.74 -12.26
C VAL A 228 -21.08 -41.10 -13.52
N GLU A 229 -22.41 -41.17 -13.43
CA GLU A 229 -23.26 -41.48 -14.58
C GLU A 229 -23.05 -40.49 -15.73
N TYR A 230 -23.02 -39.19 -15.45
CA TYR A 230 -22.85 -38.15 -16.47
C TYR A 230 -21.52 -38.29 -17.24
N PHE A 231 -20.40 -38.48 -16.52
CA PHE A 231 -19.07 -38.55 -17.15
C PHE A 231 -18.72 -39.93 -17.72
N THR A 232 -19.41 -41.00 -17.33
CA THR A 232 -19.09 -42.38 -17.76
C THR A 232 -20.09 -43.00 -18.72
N LYS A 233 -21.36 -42.57 -18.68
CA LYS A 233 -22.44 -43.08 -19.55
C LYS A 233 -23.20 -41.97 -20.28
N GLY A 234 -23.20 -40.75 -19.73
CA GLY A 234 -23.91 -39.60 -20.28
C GLY A 234 -23.12 -38.77 -21.29
N PRO A 235 -23.54 -37.52 -21.53
CA PRO A 235 -22.89 -36.60 -22.47
C PRO A 235 -21.42 -36.30 -22.13
N GLY A 236 -21.03 -36.38 -20.86
CA GLY A 236 -19.66 -36.15 -20.40
C GLY A 236 -18.66 -37.25 -20.80
N THR A 237 -19.12 -38.37 -21.37
CA THR A 237 -18.26 -39.46 -21.88
C THR A 237 -17.22 -39.01 -22.89
N VAL A 238 -17.51 -37.93 -23.62
CA VAL A 238 -16.59 -37.28 -24.57
C VAL A 238 -15.28 -36.84 -23.89
N CYS A 239 -15.29 -36.58 -22.58
CA CYS A 239 -14.10 -36.22 -21.82
C CYS A 239 -13.09 -37.37 -21.67
N GLN A 240 -13.55 -38.63 -21.75
CA GLN A 240 -12.73 -39.83 -21.55
C GLN A 240 -11.86 -39.73 -20.28
N LEU A 241 -12.51 -39.63 -19.12
CA LEU A 241 -11.84 -39.54 -17.83
C LEU A 241 -11.32 -40.92 -17.39
N ASP A 242 -10.04 -40.98 -17.02
CA ASP A 242 -9.42 -42.17 -16.41
C ASP A 242 -9.64 -42.21 -14.89
N SER A 243 -9.88 -41.04 -14.28
CA SER A 243 -10.09 -40.88 -12.85
C SER A 243 -11.10 -39.76 -12.61
N LEU A 244 -12.11 -40.03 -11.79
CA LEU A 244 -13.03 -39.01 -11.27
C LEU A 244 -13.00 -39.03 -9.75
N TYR A 245 -12.59 -37.91 -9.19
CA TYR A 245 -12.48 -37.66 -7.77
C TYR A 245 -13.51 -36.66 -7.29
N PHE A 246 -13.90 -36.79 -6.04
CA PHE A 246 -14.82 -35.89 -5.36
C PHE A 246 -14.29 -35.55 -3.97
N GLN A 247 -14.33 -34.27 -3.61
CA GLN A 247 -13.88 -33.81 -2.30
C GLN A 247 -14.95 -32.94 -1.65
N GLU A 248 -15.43 -33.39 -0.50
CA GLU A 248 -16.43 -32.71 0.32
C GLU A 248 -15.74 -31.77 1.31
N SER A 249 -15.90 -30.47 1.12
CA SER A 249 -15.17 -29.46 1.89
C SER A 249 -16.10 -28.41 2.48
N THR A 250 -16.11 -28.33 3.81
CA THR A 250 -16.84 -27.32 4.59
C THR A 250 -16.00 -26.08 4.91
N MET A 251 -14.71 -26.06 4.53
CA MET A 251 -13.80 -24.91 4.71
C MET A 251 -13.09 -24.52 3.41
N THR A 252 -12.76 -23.24 3.23
CA THR A 252 -12.10 -22.77 1.98
C THR A 252 -10.75 -23.47 1.73
N ARG A 253 -10.15 -24.05 2.77
CA ARG A 253 -8.93 -24.89 2.74
C ARG A 253 -9.06 -25.95 3.84
N CYS A 254 -8.87 -27.21 3.49
CA CYS A 254 -9.00 -28.37 4.39
C CYS A 254 -7.93 -29.40 4.01
N SER A 255 -7.42 -30.15 4.99
CA SER A 255 -6.40 -31.17 4.71
C SER A 255 -7.05 -32.38 4.10
N HIS A 256 -6.24 -33.25 3.47
CA HIS A 256 -6.68 -34.57 3.09
C HIS A 256 -7.27 -35.35 4.29
N GLU A 257 -6.80 -35.11 5.52
CA GLU A 257 -7.32 -35.74 6.73
C GLU A 257 -8.69 -35.20 7.13
N ASP A 258 -8.92 -33.88 6.98
CA ASP A 258 -10.21 -33.25 7.30
C ASP A 258 -11.26 -33.45 6.19
N SER A 259 -10.80 -33.70 4.97
CA SER A 259 -11.62 -33.82 3.77
C SER A 259 -10.89 -34.69 2.73
N PRO A 260 -11.06 -36.02 2.80
CA PRO A 260 -10.35 -36.95 1.91
C PRO A 260 -10.86 -36.86 0.47
N TYR A 261 -9.97 -37.10 -0.49
CA TYR A 261 -10.35 -37.24 -1.90
C TYR A 261 -10.98 -38.62 -2.10
N GLN A 262 -12.26 -38.63 -2.46
CA GLN A 262 -13.03 -39.85 -2.72
C GLN A 262 -12.92 -40.20 -4.19
N LEU A 263 -12.35 -41.36 -4.51
CA LEU A 263 -12.34 -41.88 -5.88
C LEU A 263 -13.74 -42.39 -6.22
N LEU A 264 -14.42 -41.74 -7.15
CA LEU A 264 -15.75 -42.14 -7.60
C LEU A 264 -15.71 -43.10 -8.79
N TYR A 265 -14.72 -42.94 -9.68
CA TYR A 265 -14.58 -43.78 -10.87
C TYR A 265 -13.12 -43.86 -11.35
N GLY A 266 -12.75 -45.02 -11.89
CA GLY A 266 -11.50 -45.21 -12.61
C GLY A 266 -10.31 -45.53 -11.72
N LYS A 267 -9.11 -45.08 -12.11
CA LYS A 267 -7.86 -45.38 -11.41
C LYS A 267 -7.56 -44.30 -10.36
N PRO A 268 -6.93 -44.64 -9.22
CA PRO A 268 -6.59 -43.64 -8.21
C PRO A 268 -5.44 -42.71 -8.60
N HIS A 269 -4.62 -43.09 -9.58
CA HIS A 269 -3.41 -42.35 -9.93
C HIS A 269 -3.23 -42.27 -11.44
N ILE A 270 -2.64 -41.17 -11.89
CA ILE A 270 -2.04 -41.06 -13.22
C ILE A 270 -0.52 -41.19 -13.09
N TYR A 271 0.13 -41.57 -14.17
CA TYR A 271 1.58 -41.73 -14.21
C TYR A 271 2.16 -40.80 -15.26
N GLU A 272 3.21 -40.08 -14.91
CA GLU A 272 3.96 -39.23 -15.85
C GLU A 272 5.38 -39.75 -15.99
N GLU A 273 5.97 -39.55 -17.16
CA GLU A 273 7.37 -39.89 -17.40
C GLU A 273 8.20 -38.61 -17.54
N ILE A 274 9.31 -38.51 -16.80
CA ILE A 274 10.24 -37.38 -16.83
C ILE A 274 11.66 -37.94 -16.83
N LEU A 275 12.48 -37.56 -17.81
CA LEU A 275 13.88 -38.00 -17.92
C LEU A 275 14.06 -39.55 -17.87
N GLY A 276 13.09 -40.28 -18.43
CA GLY A 276 13.08 -41.76 -18.42
C GLY A 276 12.62 -42.40 -17.12
N PHE A 277 12.21 -41.62 -16.12
CA PHE A 277 11.65 -42.09 -14.85
C PHE A 277 10.14 -41.91 -14.81
N LYS A 278 9.44 -42.90 -14.25
CA LYS A 278 7.99 -42.90 -14.12
C LYS A 278 7.57 -42.41 -12.73
N PHE A 279 6.65 -41.46 -12.67
CA PHE A 279 6.16 -40.85 -11.44
C PHE A 279 4.65 -41.04 -11.31
N ARG A 280 4.21 -41.63 -10.20
CA ARG A 280 2.84 -41.64 -9.72
C ARG A 280 2.46 -40.23 -9.29
N ILE A 281 1.33 -39.76 -9.80
CA ILE A 281 0.72 -38.47 -9.46
C ILE A 281 -0.64 -38.74 -8.85
N SER A 282 -0.78 -38.38 -7.58
CA SER A 282 -2.01 -38.45 -6.79
C SER A 282 -2.83 -37.16 -6.91
N ALA A 283 -4.11 -37.21 -6.50
CA ALA A 283 -5.00 -36.06 -6.53
C ALA A 283 -4.45 -34.86 -5.72
N ASP A 284 -3.85 -35.13 -4.55
CA ASP A 284 -3.36 -34.11 -3.62
C ASP A 284 -1.88 -33.72 -3.84
N SER A 285 -1.08 -34.57 -4.49
CA SER A 285 0.36 -34.31 -4.61
C SER A 285 0.68 -33.19 -5.61
N PHE A 286 1.71 -32.40 -5.28
CA PHE A 286 2.24 -31.38 -6.17
C PHE A 286 3.16 -32.02 -7.22
N PHE A 287 2.98 -31.62 -8.47
CA PHE A 287 3.84 -31.97 -9.59
C PHE A 287 4.00 -30.74 -10.48
N GLN A 288 5.15 -30.58 -11.13
CA GLN A 288 5.39 -29.40 -11.97
C GLN A 288 4.37 -29.34 -13.11
N VAL A 289 3.79 -28.15 -13.32
CA VAL A 289 2.65 -27.99 -14.23
C VAL A 289 3.02 -28.00 -15.71
N ASN A 290 4.30 -27.84 -16.03
CA ASN A 290 4.85 -27.94 -17.37
C ASN A 290 5.89 -29.07 -17.37
N ARG A 291 5.50 -30.24 -17.88
CA ARG A 291 6.34 -31.45 -17.89
C ARG A 291 7.65 -31.21 -18.65
N SER A 292 7.57 -30.68 -19.86
CA SER A 292 8.74 -30.50 -20.73
C SER A 292 9.71 -29.44 -20.18
N ALA A 293 9.21 -28.37 -19.58
CA ALA A 293 10.07 -27.40 -18.90
C ALA A 293 10.62 -27.93 -17.56
N ALA A 294 9.89 -28.80 -16.87
CA ALA A 294 10.41 -29.49 -15.69
C ALA A 294 11.58 -30.40 -16.02
N GLU A 295 11.54 -31.12 -17.15
CA GLU A 295 12.71 -31.87 -17.65
C GLU A 295 13.91 -30.94 -17.87
N ALA A 296 13.71 -29.79 -18.52
CA ALA A 296 14.77 -28.80 -18.72
C ALA A 296 15.33 -28.25 -17.40
N LEU A 297 14.46 -27.98 -16.41
CA LEU A 297 14.84 -27.57 -15.06
C LEU A 297 15.67 -28.66 -14.37
N TYR A 298 15.22 -29.91 -14.37
CA TYR A 298 15.90 -31.01 -13.69
C TYR A 298 17.24 -31.35 -14.34
N MET A 299 17.33 -31.28 -15.68
CA MET A 299 18.62 -31.36 -16.38
C MET A 299 19.56 -30.22 -15.97
N THR A 300 19.04 -29.00 -15.81
CA THR A 300 19.82 -27.86 -15.34
C THR A 300 20.33 -28.08 -13.92
N VAL A 301 19.48 -28.56 -13.00
CA VAL A 301 19.89 -28.91 -11.63
C VAL A 301 20.96 -30.02 -11.64
N GLY A 302 20.80 -31.02 -12.51
CA GLY A 302 21.78 -32.08 -12.71
C GLY A 302 23.14 -31.53 -13.13
N LYS A 303 23.17 -30.64 -14.13
CA LYS A 303 24.39 -29.94 -14.58
C LYS A 303 25.04 -29.13 -13.45
N LEU A 304 24.25 -28.41 -12.66
CA LEU A 304 24.75 -27.65 -11.50
C LEU A 304 25.30 -28.56 -10.39
N ASN A 305 24.89 -29.83 -10.36
CA ASN A 305 25.33 -30.82 -9.38
C ASN A 305 26.50 -31.71 -9.87
N GLU A 306 26.95 -31.61 -11.13
CA GLU A 306 27.98 -32.50 -11.73
C GLU A 306 29.26 -32.63 -10.89
N ALA A 307 29.74 -31.52 -10.29
CA ALA A 307 30.94 -31.56 -9.46
C ALA A 307 30.75 -32.24 -8.08
N ASN A 308 29.61 -32.90 -7.83
CA ASN A 308 29.36 -33.74 -6.66
C ASN A 308 28.67 -35.08 -7.05
N GLU A 309 28.96 -35.58 -8.26
CA GLU A 309 28.65 -36.96 -8.61
C GLU A 309 29.32 -37.91 -7.60
N GLN A 310 28.60 -38.96 -7.18
CA GLN A 310 28.95 -39.86 -6.06
C GLN A 310 28.79 -39.28 -4.63
N GLY A 311 28.28 -38.06 -4.48
CA GLY A 311 27.98 -37.44 -3.17
C GLY A 311 26.61 -37.80 -2.59
N THR A 312 26.23 -37.09 -1.52
CA THR A 312 24.87 -37.13 -0.96
C THR A 312 24.09 -35.87 -1.34
N LEU A 313 22.85 -36.03 -1.80
CA LEU A 313 21.94 -34.93 -2.13
C LEU A 313 20.84 -34.80 -1.08
N LEU A 314 20.68 -33.60 -0.54
CA LEU A 314 19.54 -33.22 0.31
C LEU A 314 18.51 -32.44 -0.52
N ASP A 315 17.37 -33.05 -0.82
CA ASP A 315 16.28 -32.47 -1.61
C ASP A 315 15.18 -31.92 -0.66
N VAL A 316 15.18 -30.61 -0.43
CA VAL A 316 14.27 -29.94 0.51
C VAL A 316 13.06 -29.39 -0.22
N CYS A 317 11.87 -29.75 0.27
CA CYS A 317 10.59 -29.56 -0.44
C CYS A 317 10.54 -30.41 -1.72
N CYS A 318 10.87 -31.70 -1.57
CA CYS A 318 11.06 -32.61 -2.70
C CYS A 318 9.77 -33.04 -3.42
N GLY A 319 8.58 -32.75 -2.86
CA GLY A 319 7.31 -33.17 -3.43
C GLY A 319 7.24 -34.69 -3.62
N THR A 320 6.89 -35.14 -4.83
CA THR A 320 6.86 -36.57 -5.21
C THR A 320 8.25 -37.15 -5.53
N GLY A 321 9.33 -36.48 -5.14
CA GLY A 321 10.72 -36.92 -5.31
C GLY A 321 11.29 -36.73 -6.72
N ALA A 322 10.69 -35.88 -7.56
CA ALA A 322 11.04 -35.78 -8.98
C ALA A 322 12.51 -35.40 -9.22
N ILE A 323 13.03 -34.40 -8.51
CA ILE A 323 14.43 -33.96 -8.63
C ILE A 323 15.36 -35.05 -8.09
N GLY A 324 15.17 -35.45 -6.83
CA GLY A 324 15.98 -36.47 -6.17
C GLY A 324 16.08 -37.78 -6.94
N ILE A 325 14.94 -38.34 -7.40
CA ILE A 325 14.91 -39.62 -8.14
C ILE A 325 15.63 -39.48 -9.48
N SER A 326 15.39 -38.39 -10.22
CA SER A 326 16.02 -38.16 -11.53
C SER A 326 17.54 -38.04 -11.45
N LEU A 327 18.07 -37.54 -10.35
CA LEU A 327 19.50 -37.39 -10.12
C LEU A 327 20.13 -38.60 -9.40
N SER A 328 19.31 -39.47 -8.82
CA SER A 328 19.75 -40.59 -7.99
C SER A 328 20.76 -41.54 -8.66
N PRO A 329 20.73 -41.83 -9.98
CA PRO A 329 21.71 -42.75 -10.59
C PRO A 329 23.15 -42.26 -10.53
N ARG A 330 23.38 -40.95 -10.35
CA ARG A 330 24.72 -40.34 -10.29
C ARG A 330 25.16 -40.03 -8.86
N LEU A 331 24.37 -40.42 -7.87
CA LEU A 331 24.54 -40.05 -6.47
C LEU A 331 24.69 -41.29 -5.60
N LYS A 332 25.46 -41.19 -4.50
CA LYS A 332 25.58 -42.27 -3.52
C LYS A 332 24.31 -42.39 -2.69
N LYS A 333 23.71 -41.26 -2.30
CA LYS A 333 22.48 -41.22 -1.52
C LYS A 333 21.68 -39.95 -1.78
N VAL A 334 20.36 -40.06 -1.78
CA VAL A 334 19.42 -38.92 -1.82
C VAL A 334 18.57 -38.95 -0.57
N ILE A 335 18.42 -37.82 0.10
CA ILE A 335 17.48 -37.65 1.20
C ILE A 335 16.51 -36.51 0.86
N GLY A 336 15.23 -36.84 0.71
CA GLY A 336 14.17 -35.87 0.46
C GLY A 336 13.38 -35.54 1.73
N VAL A 337 13.02 -34.26 1.90
CA VAL A 337 12.15 -33.81 2.99
C VAL A 337 10.95 -33.08 2.39
N GLU A 338 9.75 -33.53 2.73
CA GLU A 338 8.50 -32.95 2.22
C GLU A 338 7.45 -32.86 3.34
N LEU A 339 6.67 -31.77 3.32
CA LEU A 339 5.64 -31.48 4.30
C LEU A 339 4.41 -32.39 4.13
N ILE A 340 4.04 -32.68 2.89
CA ILE A 340 2.84 -33.46 2.57
C ILE A 340 3.16 -34.96 2.59
N GLU A 341 2.56 -35.68 3.53
CA GLU A 341 2.78 -37.12 3.72
C GLU A 341 2.44 -37.94 2.47
N GLN A 342 1.31 -37.66 1.81
CA GLN A 342 0.94 -38.33 0.56
C GLN A 342 1.99 -38.14 -0.55
N ALA A 343 2.65 -36.99 -0.61
CA ALA A 343 3.72 -36.74 -1.58
C ALA A 343 4.99 -37.53 -1.23
N VAL A 344 5.28 -37.76 0.05
CA VAL A 344 6.36 -38.64 0.51
C VAL A 344 6.05 -40.10 0.20
N GLU A 345 4.81 -40.54 0.36
CA GLU A 345 4.38 -41.88 -0.07
C GLU A 345 4.52 -42.06 -1.58
N ASP A 346 4.11 -41.05 -2.36
CA ASP A 346 4.34 -41.01 -3.80
C ASP A 346 5.83 -41.09 -4.10
N ALA A 347 6.68 -40.33 -3.41
CA ALA A 347 8.13 -40.36 -3.61
C ALA A 347 8.75 -41.73 -3.32
N LYS A 348 8.36 -42.38 -2.21
CA LYS A 348 8.80 -43.75 -1.88
C LYS A 348 8.36 -44.76 -2.93
N TYR A 349 7.09 -44.67 -3.34
CA TYR A 349 6.55 -45.52 -4.40
C TYR A 349 7.26 -45.28 -5.74
N ASN A 350 7.54 -44.02 -6.09
CA ASN A 350 8.22 -43.65 -7.32
C ASN A 350 9.66 -44.15 -7.33
N ALA A 351 10.39 -44.07 -6.22
CA ALA A 351 11.73 -44.65 -6.14
C ALA A 351 11.69 -46.17 -6.36
N ALA A 352 10.78 -46.88 -5.68
CA ALA A 352 10.60 -48.32 -5.87
C ALA A 352 10.18 -48.69 -7.29
N LEU A 353 9.25 -47.93 -7.89
CA LEU A 353 8.76 -48.11 -9.27
C LEU A 353 9.87 -48.02 -10.30
N ASN A 354 10.88 -47.18 -10.05
CA ASN A 354 12.02 -46.99 -10.94
C ASN A 354 13.25 -47.83 -10.54
N GLY A 355 13.12 -48.76 -9.59
CA GLY A 355 14.22 -49.60 -9.13
C GLY A 355 15.32 -48.83 -8.36
N ILE A 356 15.00 -47.66 -7.82
CA ILE A 356 15.94 -46.79 -7.11
C ILE A 356 15.93 -47.10 -5.61
N GLN A 357 17.07 -47.55 -5.07
CA GLN A 357 17.21 -47.97 -3.67
C GLN A 357 18.00 -46.97 -2.80
N ASN A 358 18.72 -46.03 -3.42
CA ASN A 358 19.57 -45.05 -2.73
C ASN A 358 18.84 -43.75 -2.34
N CYS A 359 17.50 -43.74 -2.37
CA CYS A 359 16.68 -42.59 -1.98
C CYS A 359 15.94 -42.85 -0.66
N GLU A 360 15.97 -41.87 0.25
CA GLU A 360 15.24 -41.88 1.52
C GLU A 360 14.34 -40.64 1.59
N PHE A 361 13.04 -40.81 1.86
CA PHE A 361 12.09 -39.69 1.93
C PHE A 361 11.43 -39.58 3.30
N LEU A 362 11.47 -38.37 3.86
CA LEU A 362 11.01 -38.05 5.21
C LEU A 362 9.83 -37.08 5.15
N SER A 363 8.74 -37.41 5.85
CA SER A 363 7.59 -36.51 6.02
C SER A 363 7.81 -35.57 7.21
N GLY A 364 7.50 -34.30 7.01
CA GLY A 364 7.48 -33.31 8.07
C GLY A 364 7.94 -31.92 7.64
N LYS A 365 7.69 -30.95 8.51
CA LYS A 365 8.15 -29.57 8.36
C LYS A 365 9.68 -29.52 8.28
N ALA A 366 10.24 -28.95 7.22
CA ALA A 366 11.68 -28.84 7.03
C ALA A 366 12.38 -28.16 8.22
N GLU A 367 11.75 -27.17 8.86
CA GLU A 367 12.24 -26.47 10.05
C GLU A 367 12.28 -27.31 11.33
N VAL A 368 11.65 -28.49 11.31
CA VAL A 368 11.66 -29.46 12.41
C VAL A 368 12.57 -30.64 12.09
N VAL A 369 12.53 -31.12 10.84
CA VAL A 369 13.28 -32.31 10.40
C VAL A 369 14.77 -31.98 10.23
N LEU A 370 15.11 -30.94 9.46
CA LEU A 370 16.51 -30.65 9.09
C LEU A 370 17.43 -30.38 10.29
N PRO A 371 17.04 -29.61 11.33
CA PRO A 371 17.92 -29.37 12.47
C PRO A 371 18.26 -30.63 13.28
N LYS A 372 17.45 -31.69 13.20
CA LYS A 372 17.71 -32.98 13.85
C LYS A 372 18.50 -33.91 12.93
N LEU A 373 18.14 -33.91 11.65
CA LEU A 373 18.66 -34.80 10.63
C LEU A 373 20.13 -34.49 10.29
N ILE A 374 20.42 -33.22 9.99
CA ILE A 374 21.72 -32.79 9.49
C ILE A 374 22.86 -33.12 10.48
N PRO A 375 22.75 -32.87 11.80
CA PRO A 375 23.81 -33.21 12.75
C PRO A 375 24.03 -34.72 12.94
N THR A 376 23.00 -35.54 12.73
CA THR A 376 23.07 -37.00 12.92
C THR A 376 23.64 -37.75 11.70
N MET A 377 23.86 -37.05 10.59
CA MET A 377 24.35 -37.66 9.36
C MET A 377 25.87 -37.70 9.32
N HIS A 378 26.42 -38.91 9.29
CA HIS A 378 27.81 -39.14 8.92
C HIS A 378 27.89 -39.25 7.38
N PHE A 379 28.36 -38.19 6.73
CA PHE A 379 28.52 -38.17 5.28
C PHE A 379 29.90 -38.70 4.90
N GLU A 380 29.94 -39.83 4.20
CA GLU A 380 31.12 -40.26 3.46
C GLU A 380 31.10 -39.58 2.08
N GLY A 381 31.52 -38.31 2.02
CA GLY A 381 31.60 -37.52 0.77
C GLY A 381 31.03 -36.11 0.87
N ALA A 382 30.99 -35.39 -0.24
CA ALA A 382 30.46 -34.03 -0.30
C ALA A 382 28.92 -34.00 -0.28
N LEU A 383 28.36 -33.03 0.45
CA LEU A 383 26.92 -32.81 0.58
C LEU A 383 26.48 -31.62 -0.28
N THR A 384 25.49 -31.84 -1.15
CA THR A 384 24.76 -30.78 -1.88
C THR A 384 23.33 -30.69 -1.34
N ALA A 385 22.81 -29.48 -1.18
CA ALA A 385 21.38 -29.26 -0.94
C ALA A 385 20.72 -28.65 -2.17
N VAL A 386 19.61 -29.22 -2.61
CA VAL A 386 18.67 -28.58 -3.54
C VAL A 386 17.47 -28.15 -2.72
N VAL A 387 17.07 -26.88 -2.87
CA VAL A 387 15.90 -26.33 -2.18
C VAL A 387 14.93 -25.79 -3.23
N ASN A 388 13.68 -26.25 -3.17
CA ASN A 388 12.61 -25.82 -4.07
C ASN A 388 11.37 -25.35 -3.29
N PRO A 389 11.48 -24.25 -2.51
CA PRO A 389 10.39 -23.79 -1.66
C PRO A 389 9.23 -23.18 -2.45
N SER A 390 8.07 -23.10 -1.79
CA SER A 390 6.95 -22.28 -2.27
C SER A 390 7.29 -20.78 -2.30
N ARG A 391 6.37 -19.94 -2.81
CA ARG A 391 6.52 -18.46 -2.81
C ARG A 391 6.73 -17.82 -1.43
N ALA A 392 6.51 -18.56 -0.33
CA ALA A 392 6.82 -18.13 1.03
C ALA A 392 8.32 -18.25 1.40
N GLY A 393 9.15 -18.83 0.52
CA GLY A 393 10.56 -19.07 0.78
C GLY A 393 10.81 -20.13 1.87
N LEU A 394 12.06 -20.20 2.31
CA LEU A 394 12.53 -21.03 3.42
C LEU A 394 12.33 -20.34 4.75
N HIS A 395 11.91 -21.13 5.74
CA HIS A 395 11.84 -20.70 7.13
C HIS A 395 13.26 -20.49 7.72
N TYR A 396 13.44 -19.50 8.59
CA TYR A 396 14.77 -19.13 9.12
C TYR A 396 15.51 -20.28 9.82
N ARG A 397 14.80 -21.24 10.42
CA ARG A 397 15.41 -22.45 11.04
C ARG A 397 16.00 -23.40 10.01
N VAL A 398 15.42 -23.48 8.80
CA VAL A 398 15.96 -24.25 7.68
C VAL A 398 17.25 -23.58 7.21
N ILE A 399 17.22 -22.27 7.01
CA ILE A 399 18.41 -21.49 6.64
C ILE A 399 19.49 -21.69 7.68
N ARG A 400 19.18 -21.55 8.97
CA ARG A 400 20.13 -21.80 10.05
C ARG A 400 20.74 -23.22 9.99
N ALA A 401 19.93 -24.25 9.74
CA ALA A 401 20.40 -25.62 9.65
C ALA A 401 21.34 -25.84 8.45
N LEU A 402 21.02 -25.27 7.28
CA LEU A 402 21.87 -25.31 6.09
C LEU A 402 23.15 -24.48 6.30
N ARG A 403 23.03 -23.29 6.89
CA ARG A 403 24.14 -22.36 7.13
C ARG A 403 25.16 -22.91 8.13
N ASN A 404 24.70 -23.49 9.22
CA ASN A 404 25.59 -23.93 10.30
C ASN A 404 26.21 -25.32 10.07
N ASN A 405 25.88 -25.98 8.96
CA ASN A 405 26.52 -27.23 8.60
C ASN A 405 27.71 -26.97 7.67
N ASP A 406 28.92 -27.17 8.16
CA ASP A 406 30.14 -26.96 7.38
C ASP A 406 30.39 -28.05 6.32
N ASN A 407 29.73 -29.21 6.41
CA ASN A 407 29.83 -30.26 5.38
C ASN A 407 29.04 -29.92 4.11
N LEU A 408 28.09 -28.97 4.19
CA LEU A 408 27.28 -28.53 3.06
C LEU A 408 28.08 -27.52 2.21
N GLN A 409 28.78 -28.01 1.20
CA GLN A 409 29.64 -27.18 0.33
C GLN A 409 28.89 -26.52 -0.82
N ARG A 410 27.76 -27.10 -1.26
CA ARG A 410 26.99 -26.60 -2.40
C ARG A 410 25.50 -26.48 -2.08
N LEU A 411 24.89 -25.39 -2.56
CA LEU A 411 23.47 -25.11 -2.46
C LEU A 411 22.93 -24.70 -3.83
N ILE A 412 21.92 -25.42 -4.31
CA ILE A 412 21.15 -25.06 -5.50
C ILE A 412 19.77 -24.61 -5.03
N TYR A 413 19.48 -23.32 -5.19
CA TYR A 413 18.20 -22.74 -4.82
C TYR A 413 17.35 -22.54 -6.07
N ILE A 414 16.17 -23.16 -6.10
CA ILE A 414 15.17 -23.01 -7.17
C ILE A 414 14.06 -22.08 -6.68
N SER A 415 13.75 -21.02 -7.44
CA SER A 415 12.71 -20.07 -7.07
C SER A 415 11.82 -19.67 -8.23
N CYS A 416 10.51 -19.87 -8.06
CA CYS A 416 9.48 -19.38 -8.98
C CYS A 416 9.20 -17.87 -8.84
N LYS A 417 9.72 -17.25 -7.76
CA LYS A 417 9.60 -15.82 -7.46
C LYS A 417 10.86 -15.37 -6.71
N PRO A 418 11.94 -15.02 -7.42
CA PRO A 418 13.23 -14.66 -6.80
C PRO A 418 13.21 -13.33 -6.03
N GLU A 419 12.13 -12.54 -6.14
CA GLU A 419 11.87 -11.33 -5.36
C GLU A 419 11.22 -11.63 -3.99
N GLY A 420 11.26 -10.68 -3.06
CA GLY A 420 10.58 -10.79 -1.77
C GLY A 420 11.21 -11.82 -0.82
N GLU A 421 10.47 -12.89 -0.50
CA GLU A 421 10.91 -13.90 0.48
C GLU A 421 12.17 -14.65 0.03
N ALA A 422 12.28 -15.01 -1.26
CA ALA A 422 13.47 -15.65 -1.80
C ALA A 422 14.68 -14.70 -1.76
N MET A 423 14.49 -13.41 -2.05
CA MET A 423 15.53 -12.38 -1.92
C MET A 423 16.07 -12.29 -0.49
N ARG A 424 15.18 -12.29 0.52
CA ARG A 424 15.59 -12.35 1.92
C ARG A 424 16.37 -13.63 2.21
N ASN A 425 15.92 -14.79 1.71
CA ASN A 425 16.66 -16.03 1.91
C ASN A 425 18.05 -15.98 1.30
N PHE A 426 18.21 -15.41 0.11
CA PHE A 426 19.52 -15.22 -0.52
C PHE A 426 20.44 -14.34 0.35
N GLN A 427 19.91 -13.25 0.90
CA GLN A 427 20.66 -12.40 1.84
C GLN A 427 21.10 -13.17 3.09
N GLU A 428 20.25 -14.00 3.67
CA GLU A 428 20.60 -14.80 4.86
C GLU A 428 21.54 -15.97 4.55
N LEU A 429 21.44 -16.52 3.33
CA LEU A 429 22.25 -17.66 2.88
C LEU A 429 23.66 -17.24 2.44
N CYS A 430 23.77 -16.08 1.81
CA CYS A 430 25.00 -15.55 1.22
C CYS A 430 25.63 -14.40 2.03
N GLY A 431 24.89 -13.80 2.96
CA GLY A 431 25.37 -12.71 3.80
C GLY A 431 26.27 -13.16 4.96
N LYS A 432 26.67 -12.17 5.76
CA LYS A 432 27.51 -12.35 6.96
C LYS A 432 26.83 -13.24 8.01
N THR A 433 27.62 -13.67 9.00
CA THR A 433 27.10 -14.36 10.18
C THR A 433 26.13 -13.45 10.95
N ASP A 434 25.03 -14.02 11.41
CA ASP A 434 24.00 -13.33 12.21
C ASP A 434 23.87 -14.04 13.56
N LEU A 435 24.48 -13.44 14.58
CA LEU A 435 24.46 -13.95 15.96
C LEU A 435 23.05 -13.92 16.58
N LYS A 436 22.20 -12.96 16.20
CA LYS A 436 20.82 -12.85 16.73
C LYS A 436 19.96 -14.01 16.23
N ARG A 437 20.09 -14.36 14.95
CA ARG A 437 19.40 -15.52 14.33
C ARG A 437 20.15 -16.85 14.50
N LYS A 438 21.30 -16.83 15.18
CA LYS A 438 22.18 -17.98 15.43
C LYS A 438 22.67 -18.65 14.13
N ILE A 439 22.91 -17.85 13.09
CA ILE A 439 23.51 -18.23 11.81
C ILE A 439 25.02 -17.97 11.93
N THR A 440 25.79 -19.01 12.21
CA THR A 440 27.22 -18.93 12.57
C THR A 440 28.14 -19.55 11.52
N GLY A 441 27.63 -20.37 10.60
CA GLY A 441 28.46 -21.01 9.58
C GLY A 441 28.81 -20.09 8.39
N LYS A 442 29.79 -20.54 7.58
CA LYS A 442 30.39 -19.75 6.48
C LYS A 442 29.41 -19.41 5.37
N ALA A 443 29.40 -18.16 4.88
CA ALA A 443 28.66 -17.65 3.70
C ALA A 443 28.68 -18.61 2.49
N PHE A 444 27.54 -18.79 1.80
CA PHE A 444 27.55 -19.34 0.44
C PHE A 444 27.88 -18.20 -0.54
N THR A 445 28.80 -18.44 -1.47
CA THR A 445 29.11 -17.50 -2.54
C THR A 445 28.34 -17.91 -3.78
N PRO A 446 27.45 -17.05 -4.35
CA PRO A 446 26.81 -17.33 -5.62
C PRO A 446 27.84 -17.46 -6.75
N THR A 447 27.76 -18.51 -7.56
CA THR A 447 28.72 -18.79 -8.64
C THR A 447 28.10 -18.82 -10.02
N LEU A 448 26.81 -19.13 -10.13
CA LEU A 448 26.10 -19.24 -11.41
C LEU A 448 24.60 -19.08 -11.18
N ALA A 449 23.94 -18.39 -12.10
CA ALA A 449 22.48 -18.34 -12.15
C ALA A 449 21.97 -18.81 -13.52
N VAL A 450 20.95 -19.66 -13.50
CA VAL A 450 20.31 -20.20 -14.71
C VAL A 450 18.80 -19.98 -14.62
N PRO A 451 18.24 -19.07 -15.42
CA PRO A 451 16.79 -18.93 -15.55
C PRO A 451 16.22 -20.02 -16.46
N VAL A 452 15.05 -20.55 -16.11
CA VAL A 452 14.33 -21.57 -16.87
C VAL A 452 12.90 -21.10 -17.10
N ASP A 453 12.46 -21.07 -18.36
CA ASP A 453 11.10 -20.69 -18.70
C ASP A 453 10.10 -21.83 -18.47
N MET A 454 9.69 -21.99 -17.21
CA MET A 454 8.64 -22.93 -16.82
C MET A 454 7.24 -22.49 -17.29
N PHE A 455 7.04 -21.19 -17.53
CA PHE A 455 5.70 -20.60 -17.74
C PHE A 455 5.65 -19.65 -18.95
N PRO A 456 5.70 -20.18 -20.20
CA PRO A 456 5.45 -19.42 -21.41
C PRO A 456 4.17 -18.57 -21.35
N HIS A 457 4.17 -17.43 -22.04
CA HIS A 457 3.11 -16.40 -22.05
C HIS A 457 2.84 -15.70 -20.72
N THR A 458 3.56 -16.04 -19.65
CA THR A 458 3.45 -15.39 -18.34
C THR A 458 4.76 -14.67 -17.97
N PRO A 459 4.77 -13.73 -17.02
CA PRO A 459 6.00 -13.05 -16.60
C PRO A 459 6.84 -13.92 -15.64
N HIS A 460 6.32 -15.08 -15.22
CA HIS A 460 7.01 -15.97 -14.29
C HIS A 460 8.16 -16.70 -14.98
N CYS A 461 9.25 -16.86 -14.25
CA CYS A 461 10.44 -17.60 -14.66
C CYS A 461 11.01 -18.28 -13.41
N GLU A 462 11.37 -19.56 -13.53
CA GLU A 462 12.11 -20.26 -12.48
C GLU A 462 13.56 -19.80 -12.52
N LEU A 463 14.16 -19.55 -11.37
CA LEU A 463 15.56 -19.19 -11.24
C LEU A 463 16.30 -20.26 -10.43
N CYS A 464 17.30 -20.89 -11.03
CA CYS A 464 18.26 -21.74 -10.33
C CYS A 464 19.50 -20.91 -9.96
N LEU A 465 19.71 -20.67 -8.67
CA LEU A 465 20.91 -20.01 -8.14
C LEU A 465 21.83 -21.05 -7.51
N ASN A 466 23.06 -21.17 -8.01
CA ASN A 466 24.08 -22.03 -7.46
C ASN A 466 25.00 -21.24 -6.52
N GLY A 467 25.22 -21.76 -5.32
CA GLY A 467 26.14 -21.20 -4.34
C GLY A 467 27.09 -22.25 -3.76
N THR A 468 28.36 -21.88 -3.57
CA THR A 468 29.40 -22.77 -3.03
C THR A 468 30.10 -22.19 -1.80
N ARG A 469 30.82 -23.02 -1.03
CA ARG A 469 31.70 -22.58 0.06
C ARG A 469 33.14 -23.00 -0.25
N GLY A 470 34.06 -22.03 -0.20
CA GLY A 470 35.47 -22.25 -0.52
C GLY A 470 35.80 -22.10 -2.01
N LEU A 471 37.06 -21.76 -2.31
CA LEU A 471 37.60 -21.81 -3.67
C LEU A 471 37.59 -23.28 -4.10
N ASP A 472 36.77 -23.63 -5.09
CA ASP A 472 37.07 -24.83 -5.88
C ASP A 472 38.43 -24.55 -6.53
N ALA A 473 39.46 -25.20 -5.99
CA ALA A 473 40.86 -25.11 -6.37
C ALA A 473 41.13 -25.83 -7.71
N THR A 474 40.27 -25.59 -8.69
CA THR A 474 40.49 -25.90 -10.10
C THR A 474 39.85 -24.76 -10.87
N GLY A 475 40.66 -23.82 -11.33
CA GLY A 475 40.26 -22.79 -12.29
C GLY A 475 39.91 -23.38 -13.65
N GLN A 476 38.96 -24.30 -13.70
CA GLN A 476 38.34 -24.77 -14.92
C GLN A 476 36.93 -24.18 -14.96
N THR A 477 36.83 -23.05 -15.64
CA THR A 477 35.63 -22.72 -16.42
C THR A 477 35.16 -24.00 -17.12
N ALA A 478 33.94 -24.45 -16.84
CA ALA A 478 33.31 -25.50 -17.60
C ALA A 478 33.30 -25.07 -19.08
N ASN A 479 34.21 -25.62 -19.86
CA ASN A 479 34.26 -25.48 -21.30
C ASN A 479 33.02 -26.17 -21.88
N MET A 480 31.93 -25.44 -22.08
CA MET A 480 30.96 -25.77 -23.12
C MET A 480 31.46 -25.19 -24.45
N THR A 481 32.44 -25.84 -25.05
CA THR A 481 32.86 -25.61 -26.44
C THR A 481 32.37 -26.76 -27.31
N GLY A 482 31.43 -26.43 -28.20
CA GLY A 482 30.81 -27.33 -29.18
C GLY A 482 30.08 -26.48 -30.22
N THR A 483 30.90 -25.79 -31.01
CA THR A 483 30.69 -25.03 -32.25
C THR A 483 29.34 -25.16 -32.99
N GLU A 484 28.71 -24.01 -33.28
CA GLU A 484 28.62 -23.48 -34.65
C GLU A 484 28.45 -21.94 -34.59
N LYS A 485 29.44 -21.22 -35.12
CA LYS A 485 29.46 -19.76 -35.24
C LYS A 485 28.61 -19.32 -36.42
N THR A 486 27.97 -18.15 -36.30
CA THR A 486 27.99 -17.18 -37.41
C THR A 486 28.07 -15.78 -36.85
N ASP A 487 29.21 -15.15 -37.16
CA ASP A 487 29.63 -13.82 -36.77
C ASP A 487 28.75 -12.72 -37.40
N CYS A 488 28.52 -11.63 -36.68
CA CYS A 488 28.62 -10.26 -37.20
C CYS A 488 28.43 -9.23 -36.06
N TYR A 489 29.50 -8.94 -35.32
CA TYR A 489 29.70 -7.59 -34.79
C TYR A 489 30.74 -6.91 -35.69
N SER A 490 30.28 -5.98 -36.52
CA SER A 490 31.13 -4.90 -37.01
C SER A 490 30.39 -3.58 -36.88
N ALA A 491 31.17 -2.58 -36.47
CA ALA A 491 30.75 -1.30 -35.98
C ALA A 491 29.91 -0.48 -36.98
N ARG A 492 28.94 0.26 -36.44
CA ARG A 492 28.63 1.61 -36.93
C ARG A 492 28.30 2.53 -35.76
N GLN A 493 29.30 3.33 -35.39
CA GLN A 493 29.09 4.64 -34.79
C GLN A 493 28.17 5.47 -35.69
N ARG A 494 27.00 5.89 -35.18
CA ARG A 494 26.31 7.11 -35.63
C ARG A 494 25.63 7.78 -34.42
N LYS A 495 25.65 9.11 -34.49
CA LYS A 495 25.43 10.15 -33.48
C LYS A 495 24.15 10.03 -32.64
N PRO A 496 24.13 10.65 -31.44
CA PRO A 496 22.88 10.87 -30.71
C PRO A 496 22.04 11.91 -31.46
N GLU A 497 20.83 11.53 -31.87
CA GLU A 497 19.78 12.49 -32.19
C GLU A 497 18.81 12.59 -31.02
N GLU A 498 18.60 13.84 -30.62
CA GLU A 498 17.77 14.33 -29.54
C GLU A 498 16.34 13.76 -29.62
N ASN A 499 15.91 13.12 -28.54
CA ASN A 499 14.55 13.24 -28.02
C ASN A 499 14.60 13.04 -26.50
N GLY A 500 14.47 14.15 -25.78
CA GLY A 500 14.67 14.23 -24.33
C GLY A 500 13.64 13.43 -23.52
N GLU A 501 14.06 12.26 -23.05
CA GLU A 501 13.56 11.70 -21.78
C GLU A 501 14.37 12.32 -20.64
N LEU A 502 13.67 12.96 -19.69
CA LEU A 502 14.28 13.54 -18.49
C LEU A 502 14.97 12.44 -17.68
N THR A 503 16.30 12.43 -17.73
CA THR A 503 17.17 11.58 -16.93
C THR A 503 17.23 12.13 -15.50
N TRP A 504 16.78 11.35 -14.52
CA TRP A 504 16.73 11.68 -13.08
C TRP A 504 18.10 11.68 -12.36
N VAL A 505 19.19 11.97 -13.08
CA VAL A 505 20.59 11.74 -12.64
C VAL A 505 21.31 13.05 -12.28
N ASP A 506 20.64 14.20 -12.37
CA ASP A 506 21.34 15.49 -12.33
C ASP A 506 21.84 15.95 -10.95
N ASP A 507 21.21 15.48 -9.86
CA ASP A 507 21.49 15.92 -8.48
C ASP A 507 22.43 14.96 -7.71
N ALA A 508 22.92 13.90 -8.35
CA ALA A 508 23.89 12.99 -7.76
C ALA A 508 25.30 13.61 -7.70
N LEU A 509 26.06 13.30 -6.65
CA LEU A 509 27.45 13.73 -6.49
C LEU A 509 28.29 13.26 -7.70
N ASP A 510 28.96 14.19 -8.37
CA ASP A 510 29.88 13.92 -9.47
C ASP A 510 31.27 13.58 -8.92
N GLU A 511 31.48 12.30 -8.61
CA GLU A 511 32.77 11.76 -8.12
C GLU A 511 33.93 11.93 -9.13
N THR A 512 33.63 12.24 -10.40
CA THR A 512 34.66 12.39 -11.44
C THR A 512 35.29 13.77 -11.46
N TYR A 513 34.63 14.77 -10.88
CA TYR A 513 35.13 16.13 -10.81
C TYR A 513 36.09 16.30 -9.63
N LYS A 514 37.31 16.77 -9.93
CA LYS A 514 38.30 17.23 -8.94
C LYS A 514 38.73 18.64 -9.28
N ASP A 515 39.05 19.41 -8.25
CA ASP A 515 39.57 20.76 -8.43
C ASP A 515 40.89 20.72 -9.23
N LYS A 516 41.05 21.71 -10.11
CA LYS A 516 42.25 21.82 -10.95
C LYS A 516 43.48 22.26 -10.16
N ASP A 517 43.27 22.88 -8.99
CA ASP A 517 44.27 23.41 -8.08
C ASP A 517 43.74 23.36 -6.64
N ASP A 518 44.53 22.83 -5.72
CA ASP A 518 44.22 22.75 -4.27
C ASP A 518 44.55 24.07 -3.52
N SER A 519 45.12 25.07 -4.21
CA SER A 519 45.43 26.36 -3.61
C SER A 519 44.16 27.17 -3.31
N LEU A 520 44.10 27.78 -2.12
CA LEU A 520 42.95 28.59 -1.70
C LEU A 520 42.86 29.85 -2.60
N PRO A 521 41.73 30.08 -3.29
CA PRO A 521 41.59 31.21 -4.21
C PRO A 521 41.63 32.55 -3.44
N PRO A 522 42.16 33.63 -4.06
CA PRO A 522 42.27 34.93 -3.41
C PRO A 522 40.88 35.49 -3.01
N LEU A 523 40.74 35.86 -1.73
CA LEU A 523 39.49 36.34 -1.15
C LEU A 523 39.15 37.75 -1.66
N LYS A 524 38.19 37.85 -2.59
CA LYS A 524 37.63 39.14 -3.05
C LYS A 524 36.41 39.53 -2.22
N ILE A 525 36.63 40.37 -1.20
CA ILE A 525 35.61 40.80 -0.23
C ILE A 525 34.54 41.68 -0.89
N VAL A 526 33.27 41.44 -0.54
CA VAL A 526 32.11 42.24 -0.94
C VAL A 526 31.65 43.06 0.27
N TRP A 527 32.25 44.24 0.45
CA TRP A 527 32.02 45.11 1.62
C TRP A 527 30.56 45.47 1.89
N ARG A 528 29.72 45.57 0.86
CA ARG A 528 28.27 45.77 1.02
C ARG A 528 27.63 44.66 1.87
N ASN A 529 27.98 43.40 1.61
CA ASN A 529 27.41 42.27 2.32
C ASN A 529 27.96 42.20 3.75
N VAL A 530 29.23 42.55 3.94
CA VAL A 530 29.84 42.68 5.28
C VAL A 530 29.06 43.67 6.13
N VAL A 531 28.86 44.90 5.64
CA VAL A 531 28.12 45.93 6.37
C VAL A 531 26.69 45.49 6.69
N LEU A 532 25.96 44.94 5.72
CA LEU A 532 24.57 44.50 5.92
C LEU A 532 24.47 43.35 6.94
N MET A 533 25.37 42.37 6.87
CA MET A 533 25.38 41.26 7.83
C MET A 533 25.80 41.74 9.22
N THR A 534 26.79 42.62 9.33
CA THR A 534 27.18 43.20 10.62
C THR A 534 26.02 43.97 11.25
N LEU A 535 25.32 44.83 10.50
CA LEU A 535 24.16 45.57 11.00
C LEU A 535 23.01 44.65 11.43
N LEU A 536 22.73 43.59 10.66
CA LEU A 536 21.71 42.60 11.02
C LEU A 536 22.03 41.92 12.34
N HIS A 537 23.28 41.47 12.53
CA HIS A 537 23.67 40.77 13.76
C HIS A 537 23.74 41.71 14.97
N ILE A 538 24.18 42.96 14.80
CA ILE A 538 24.08 43.99 15.86
C ILE A 538 22.62 44.20 16.25
N GLY A 539 21.73 44.34 15.27
CA GLY A 539 20.29 44.47 15.51
C GLY A 539 19.69 43.25 16.20
N ALA A 540 20.14 42.04 15.87
CA ALA A 540 19.69 40.81 16.52
C ALA A 540 20.19 40.70 17.97
N VAL A 541 21.46 41.06 18.24
CA VAL A 541 22.02 41.10 19.60
C VAL A 541 21.25 42.11 20.46
N TYR A 542 20.95 43.30 19.92
CA TYR A 542 20.07 44.25 20.60
C TYR A 542 18.64 43.70 20.78
N GLY A 543 18.10 43.02 19.77
CA GLY A 543 16.81 42.33 19.86
C GLY A 543 16.78 41.32 21.01
N LEU A 544 17.88 40.63 21.29
CA LEU A 544 17.99 39.66 22.38
C LEU A 544 17.93 40.34 23.76
N THR A 545 18.55 41.50 23.93
CA THR A 545 18.56 42.21 25.23
C THR A 545 17.17 42.75 25.60
N ILE A 546 16.31 43.01 24.61
CA ILE A 546 14.95 43.53 24.80
C ILE A 546 13.87 42.43 24.81
N VAL A 547 14.22 41.15 24.62
CA VAL A 547 13.28 40.02 24.73
C VAL A 547 12.48 40.00 26.04
N PRO A 548 13.08 40.25 27.23
CA PRO A 548 12.34 40.26 28.49
C PRO A 548 11.26 41.36 28.56
N SER A 549 11.38 42.40 27.72
CA SER A 549 10.42 43.51 27.67
C SER A 549 9.25 43.26 26.71
N ALA A 550 9.27 42.16 25.95
CA ALA A 550 8.24 41.84 24.97
C ALA A 550 7.05 41.11 25.59
N LYS A 551 5.86 41.34 25.04
CA LYS A 551 4.67 40.59 25.45
C LYS A 551 4.83 39.11 25.08
N PRO A 552 4.31 38.17 25.90
CA PRO A 552 4.37 36.74 25.58
C PRO A 552 3.81 36.39 24.19
N PHE A 553 2.74 37.06 23.76
CA PHE A 553 2.16 36.87 22.42
C PHE A 553 3.12 37.27 21.29
N THR A 554 4.00 38.25 21.50
CA THR A 554 5.01 38.68 20.53
C THR A 554 6.11 37.62 20.38
N LEU A 555 6.52 36.97 21.47
CA LEU A 555 7.49 35.87 21.44
C LEU A 555 6.91 34.64 20.74
N VAL A 556 5.65 34.32 21.03
CA VAL A 556 4.88 33.29 20.34
C VAL A 556 4.80 33.57 18.84
N TRP A 557 4.49 34.81 18.47
CA TRP A 557 4.41 35.22 17.06
C TRP A 557 5.76 35.14 16.35
N ALA A 558 6.86 35.53 17.02
CA ALA A 558 8.21 35.36 16.50
C ALA A 558 8.53 33.88 16.21
N TRP A 559 8.17 32.98 17.14
CA TRP A 559 8.34 31.53 16.96
C TRP A 559 7.47 30.99 15.81
N VAL A 560 6.23 31.47 15.68
CA VAL A 560 5.36 31.14 14.55
C VAL A 560 5.98 31.53 13.22
N CYS A 561 6.47 32.76 13.10
CA CYS A 561 7.13 33.25 11.88
C CYS A 561 8.41 32.46 11.59
N PHE A 562 9.15 32.04 12.62
CA PHE A 562 10.28 31.13 12.48
C PHE A 562 9.85 29.79 11.86
N MET A 563 8.78 29.16 12.35
CA MET A 563 8.28 27.89 11.81
C MET A 563 7.79 28.02 10.37
N ILE A 564 7.09 29.11 10.01
CA ILE A 564 6.69 29.37 8.62
C ILE A 564 7.94 29.50 7.73
N SER A 565 8.93 30.28 8.16
CA SER A 565 10.19 30.45 7.43
C SER A 565 10.88 29.10 7.21
N ALA A 566 10.98 28.28 8.26
CA ALA A 566 11.56 26.95 8.20
C ALA A 566 10.81 26.03 7.23
N MET A 567 9.47 26.04 7.20
CA MET A 567 8.69 25.29 6.21
C MET A 567 8.94 25.76 4.77
N GLY A 568 9.08 27.07 4.56
CA GLY A 568 9.43 27.64 3.25
C GLY A 568 10.77 27.14 2.72
N VAL A 569 11.75 26.98 3.61
CA VAL A 569 13.07 26.41 3.28
C VAL A 569 12.98 24.90 3.09
N THR A 570 12.59 24.18 4.15
CA THR A 570 12.64 22.70 4.23
C THR A 570 11.64 22.01 3.30
N ALA A 571 10.35 22.28 3.46
CA ALA A 571 9.30 21.68 2.64
C ALA A 571 9.27 22.29 1.24
N GLY A 572 9.54 23.59 1.13
CA GLY A 572 9.51 24.36 -0.10
C GLY A 572 10.78 24.22 -0.92
N VAL A 573 11.63 25.26 -0.88
CA VAL A 573 12.76 25.43 -1.80
C VAL A 573 13.69 24.22 -1.83
N HIS A 574 13.90 23.59 -0.69
CA HIS A 574 14.72 22.40 -0.56
C HIS A 574 14.11 21.15 -1.21
N ARG A 575 13.01 20.61 -0.67
CA ARG A 575 12.47 19.31 -1.11
C ARG A 575 11.61 19.40 -2.37
N LEU A 576 10.76 20.42 -2.48
CA LEU A 576 9.81 20.54 -3.59
C LEU A 576 10.50 20.99 -4.88
N TRP A 577 11.32 22.06 -4.80
CA TRP A 577 11.89 22.68 -6.00
C TRP A 577 13.32 22.23 -6.31
N SER A 578 14.20 22.06 -5.34
CA SER A 578 15.56 21.57 -5.63
C SER A 578 15.55 20.08 -5.95
N HIS A 579 15.05 19.24 -5.04
CA HIS A 579 15.16 17.78 -5.13
C HIS A 579 13.97 17.04 -5.72
N ARG A 580 12.86 17.76 -5.95
CA ARG A 580 11.63 17.21 -6.56
C ARG A 580 11.09 15.99 -5.79
N SER A 581 11.31 15.93 -4.48
CA SER A 581 11.01 14.77 -3.63
C SER A 581 9.51 14.49 -3.52
N TYR A 582 8.64 15.47 -3.82
CA TYR A 582 7.19 15.30 -3.86
C TYR A 582 6.52 16.31 -4.80
N LYS A 583 5.25 16.07 -5.16
CA LYS A 583 4.43 17.00 -5.96
C LYS A 583 3.36 17.66 -5.10
N ALA A 584 3.23 18.99 -5.20
CA ALA A 584 2.25 19.78 -4.46
C ALA A 584 1.14 20.35 -5.36
N LYS A 585 -0.09 20.45 -4.84
CA LYS A 585 -1.17 21.20 -5.48
C LYS A 585 -0.91 22.71 -5.38
N LEU A 586 -1.53 23.48 -6.27
CA LEU A 586 -1.34 24.94 -6.38
C LEU A 586 -1.42 25.71 -5.03
N PRO A 587 -2.38 25.45 -4.12
CA PRO A 587 -2.46 26.19 -2.85
C PRO A 587 -1.21 26.03 -1.97
N LEU A 588 -0.71 24.80 -1.86
CA LEU A 588 0.48 24.51 -1.06
C LEU A 588 1.73 25.14 -1.70
N ARG A 589 1.84 25.12 -3.03
CA ARG A 589 2.96 25.76 -3.74
C ARG A 589 3.00 27.27 -3.52
N ILE A 590 1.85 27.94 -3.57
CA ILE A 590 1.74 29.38 -3.29
C ILE A 590 2.15 29.67 -1.84
N PHE A 591 1.62 28.90 -0.88
CA PHE A 591 1.97 29.04 0.53
C PHE A 591 3.49 28.89 0.76
N LEU A 592 4.11 27.85 0.20
CA LEU A 592 5.54 27.60 0.35
C LEU A 592 6.39 28.68 -0.31
N ALA A 593 5.94 29.28 -1.43
CA ALA A 593 6.65 30.38 -2.08
C ALA A 593 6.60 31.69 -1.24
N ILE A 594 5.46 31.95 -0.60
CA ILE A 594 5.30 33.06 0.35
C ILE A 594 6.16 32.82 1.60
N ALA A 595 6.11 31.60 2.14
CA ALA A 595 6.92 31.19 3.29
C ALA A 595 8.43 31.30 3.02
N ASN A 596 8.89 30.93 1.81
CA ASN A 596 10.27 31.11 1.40
C ASN A 596 10.69 32.59 1.36
N SER A 597 9.78 33.50 0.97
CA SER A 597 10.04 34.94 1.00
C SER A 597 10.20 35.49 2.43
N MET A 598 9.55 34.86 3.43
CA MET A 598 9.75 35.19 4.86
C MET A 598 11.10 34.71 5.40
N ALA A 599 11.64 33.61 4.84
CA ALA A 599 12.96 33.08 5.20
C ALA A 599 14.11 33.95 4.66
N PHE A 600 13.89 34.65 3.54
CA PHE A 600 14.85 35.57 2.91
C PHE A 600 16.23 34.92 2.64
N GLN A 601 16.23 33.78 1.95
CA GLN A 601 17.44 33.06 1.52
C GLN A 601 17.55 32.98 -0.01
N ASN A 602 17.50 34.12 -0.70
CA ASN A 602 17.35 34.22 -2.17
C ASN A 602 16.01 33.71 -2.75
N ASP A 603 15.78 34.06 -4.02
CA ASP A 603 14.61 33.57 -4.75
C ASP A 603 14.71 32.06 -5.00
N ILE A 604 13.56 31.41 -5.19
CA ILE A 604 13.47 29.95 -5.31
C ILE A 604 14.38 29.43 -6.42
N PHE A 605 14.47 30.17 -7.54
CA PHE A 605 15.28 29.74 -8.67
C PHE A 605 16.77 29.76 -8.33
N GLU A 606 17.27 30.87 -7.79
CA GLU A 606 18.70 31.00 -7.46
C GLU A 606 19.12 30.05 -6.34
N TRP A 607 18.30 29.91 -5.30
CA TRP A 607 18.57 28.98 -4.21
C TRP A 607 18.58 27.54 -4.71
N SER A 608 17.57 27.12 -5.48
CA SER A 608 17.53 25.74 -6.00
C SER A 608 18.67 25.43 -6.96
N ARG A 609 19.09 26.39 -7.79
CA ARG A 609 20.30 26.22 -8.62
C ARG A 609 21.52 25.99 -7.73
N ASP A 610 21.78 26.90 -6.78
CA ASP A 610 22.98 26.83 -5.95
C ASP A 610 23.01 25.57 -5.08
N HIS A 611 21.83 25.11 -4.62
CA HIS A 611 21.68 23.86 -3.87
C HIS A 611 21.97 22.62 -4.72
N ARG A 612 21.48 22.57 -5.97
CA ARG A 612 21.80 21.46 -6.89
C ARG A 612 23.30 21.42 -7.23
N VAL A 613 23.94 22.59 -7.39
CA VAL A 613 25.40 22.69 -7.56
C VAL A 613 26.13 22.14 -6.33
N HIS A 614 25.67 22.52 -5.13
CA HIS A 614 26.23 22.03 -3.88
C HIS A 614 26.15 20.50 -3.76
N HIS A 615 25.03 19.87 -4.11
CA HIS A 615 24.92 18.41 -4.11
C HIS A 615 25.81 17.75 -5.16
N LYS A 616 25.86 18.29 -6.37
CA LYS A 616 26.62 17.69 -7.48
C LYS A 616 28.12 17.81 -7.29
N TYR A 617 28.60 18.89 -6.68
CA TYR A 617 30.03 19.19 -6.56
C TYR A 617 30.47 19.46 -5.12
N SER A 618 29.82 18.83 -4.15
CA SER A 618 30.04 19.07 -2.72
C SER A 618 31.51 19.00 -2.35
N GLU A 619 31.98 19.93 -1.51
CA GLU A 619 33.36 19.96 -1.00
C GLU A 619 34.45 20.18 -2.07
N THR A 620 34.11 20.86 -3.16
CA THR A 620 35.04 21.31 -4.21
C THR A 620 34.96 22.83 -4.39
N ASN A 621 35.82 23.42 -5.22
CA ASN A 621 35.73 24.85 -5.56
C ASN A 621 34.45 25.21 -6.34
N ALA A 622 33.72 24.21 -6.86
CA ALA A 622 32.41 24.39 -7.47
C ALA A 622 31.26 24.39 -6.44
N ASP A 623 31.50 24.00 -5.19
CA ASP A 623 30.53 24.09 -4.10
C ASP A 623 30.44 25.55 -3.57
N PRO A 624 29.26 26.20 -3.63
CA PRO A 624 29.09 27.58 -3.13
C PRO A 624 29.40 27.73 -1.64
N HIS A 625 29.32 26.66 -0.85
CA HIS A 625 29.49 26.67 0.60
C HIS A 625 30.61 25.73 1.09
N ASN A 626 31.54 25.36 0.20
CA ASN A 626 32.61 24.39 0.44
C ASN A 626 33.15 24.38 1.88
N ALA A 627 32.83 23.33 2.65
CA ALA A 627 33.17 23.24 4.06
C ALA A 627 34.67 22.98 4.29
N LYS A 628 35.42 22.47 3.30
CA LYS A 628 36.90 22.37 3.36
C LYS A 628 37.60 23.72 3.50
N ARG A 629 36.94 24.83 3.13
CA ARG A 629 37.46 26.20 3.33
C ARG A 629 37.30 26.71 4.77
N GLY A 630 36.76 25.89 5.66
CA GLY A 630 36.63 26.14 7.10
C GLY A 630 35.24 26.62 7.51
N PHE A 631 34.94 26.43 8.80
CA PHE A 631 33.62 26.71 9.39
C PHE A 631 33.11 28.12 9.11
N PHE A 632 33.95 29.14 9.27
CA PHE A 632 33.52 30.53 9.05
C PHE A 632 33.10 30.77 7.60
N PHE A 633 33.82 30.17 6.64
CA PHE A 633 33.50 30.29 5.23
C PHE A 633 32.16 29.64 4.90
N SER A 634 31.95 28.38 5.28
CA SER A 634 30.70 27.64 5.00
C SER A 634 29.50 28.17 5.77
N HIS A 635 29.70 28.79 6.94
CA HIS A 635 28.63 29.36 7.74
C HIS A 635 28.15 30.72 7.20
N ILE A 636 29.02 31.71 7.03
CA ILE A 636 28.64 33.05 6.55
C ILE A 636 29.61 33.65 5.52
N GLY A 637 30.88 33.23 5.53
CA GLY A 637 31.94 33.84 4.74
C GLY A 637 31.71 33.75 3.22
N TRP A 638 31.01 32.72 2.73
CA TRP A 638 30.62 32.60 1.33
C TRP A 638 29.74 33.75 0.82
N LEU A 639 28.98 34.42 1.69
CA LEU A 639 28.22 35.63 1.36
C LEU A 639 29.10 36.88 1.34
N LEU A 640 30.22 36.87 2.07
CA LEU A 640 31.08 38.04 2.27
C LEU A 640 32.14 38.20 1.17
N VAL A 641 32.30 37.19 0.31
CA VAL A 641 33.24 37.19 -0.81
C VAL A 641 32.52 36.90 -2.12
N ARG A 642 33.16 37.21 -3.25
CA ARG A 642 32.62 36.83 -4.57
C ARG A 642 32.63 35.30 -4.74
N LYS A 643 31.58 34.76 -5.37
CA LYS A 643 31.46 33.34 -5.74
C LYS A 643 32.68 32.91 -6.57
N HIS A 644 33.16 31.69 -6.34
CA HIS A 644 34.24 31.11 -7.14
C HIS A 644 33.79 30.97 -8.61
N PRO A 645 34.67 31.18 -9.61
CA PRO A 645 34.31 31.01 -11.02
C PRO A 645 33.70 29.65 -11.34
N ASP A 646 34.19 28.57 -10.71
CA ASP A 646 33.69 27.21 -10.93
C ASP A 646 32.23 27.04 -10.48
N VAL A 647 31.79 27.73 -9.42
CA VAL A 647 30.38 27.72 -8.99
C VAL A 647 29.48 28.28 -10.10
N ILE A 648 29.94 29.34 -10.78
CA ILE A 648 29.19 30.00 -11.86
C ILE A 648 29.19 29.11 -13.12
N GLU A 649 30.36 28.60 -13.49
CA GLU A 649 30.52 27.75 -14.67
C GLU A 649 29.70 26.47 -14.52
N LYS A 650 29.85 25.75 -13.40
CA LYS A 650 29.15 24.49 -13.15
C LYS A 650 27.66 24.69 -12.92
N GLY A 651 27.26 25.77 -12.25
CA GLY A 651 25.85 26.13 -12.12
C GLY A 651 25.15 26.44 -13.44
N SER A 652 25.89 26.92 -14.45
CA SER A 652 25.34 27.15 -15.80
C SER A 652 25.10 25.84 -16.59
N LYS A 653 25.76 24.75 -16.18
CA LYS A 653 25.69 23.43 -16.84
C LYS A 653 24.56 22.55 -16.30
N LEU A 654 23.88 22.95 -15.23
CA LEU A 654 22.75 22.21 -14.68
C LEU A 654 21.47 22.40 -15.51
N ASP A 655 20.66 21.35 -15.63
CA ASP A 655 19.30 21.50 -16.15
C ASP A 655 18.38 22.17 -15.11
N LEU A 656 17.84 23.33 -15.49
CA LEU A 656 16.88 24.12 -14.72
C LEU A 656 15.59 24.35 -15.52
N SER A 657 15.34 23.54 -16.54
CA SER A 657 14.16 23.64 -17.41
C SER A 657 12.85 23.57 -16.61
N ASP A 658 12.82 22.75 -15.55
CA ASP A 658 11.70 22.59 -14.63
C ASP A 658 11.38 23.88 -13.85
N LEU A 659 12.39 24.55 -13.31
CA LEU A 659 12.22 25.80 -12.57
C LEU A 659 11.80 26.95 -13.49
N LYS A 660 12.32 26.98 -14.73
CA LYS A 660 11.92 27.96 -15.75
C LYS A 660 10.46 27.77 -16.19
N ALA A 661 9.98 26.53 -16.23
CA ALA A 661 8.60 26.20 -16.60
C ALA A 661 7.58 26.46 -15.47
N ASP A 662 8.03 26.55 -14.21
CA ASP A 662 7.16 26.82 -13.07
C ASP A 662 6.79 28.30 -12.97
N GLY A 663 5.54 28.63 -13.31
CA GLY A 663 5.02 29.99 -13.22
C GLY A 663 5.07 30.62 -11.83
N ILE A 664 4.99 29.83 -10.75
CA ILE A 664 5.06 30.33 -9.37
C ILE A 664 6.48 30.74 -9.03
N VAL A 665 7.47 29.91 -9.40
CA VAL A 665 8.89 30.19 -9.19
C VAL A 665 9.28 31.47 -9.93
N MET A 666 8.89 31.58 -11.20
CA MET A 666 9.21 32.74 -12.02
C MET A 666 8.46 34.00 -11.57
N PHE A 667 7.23 33.87 -11.05
CA PHE A 667 6.51 34.97 -10.42
C PHE A 667 7.19 35.46 -9.14
N GLN A 668 7.56 34.54 -8.25
CA GLN A 668 8.26 34.86 -7.01
C GLN A 668 9.59 35.53 -7.32
N ARG A 669 10.36 35.03 -8.27
CA ARG A 669 11.62 35.66 -8.73
C ARG A 669 11.43 37.09 -9.22
N ARG A 670 10.41 37.34 -10.05
CA ARG A 670 10.11 38.68 -10.59
C ARG A 670 9.78 39.69 -9.49
N HIS A 671 9.10 39.24 -8.44
CA HIS A 671 8.61 40.10 -7.35
C HIS A 671 9.36 39.90 -6.03
N TYR A 672 10.50 39.20 -6.04
CA TYR A 672 11.16 38.69 -4.84
C TYR A 672 11.55 39.79 -3.85
N LYS A 673 12.12 40.90 -4.33
CA LYS A 673 12.53 42.00 -3.46
C LYS A 673 11.35 42.60 -2.69
N LEU A 674 10.21 42.75 -3.37
CA LEU A 674 8.99 43.27 -2.75
C LEU A 674 8.41 42.23 -1.78
N SER A 675 8.34 40.96 -2.18
CA SER A 675 7.80 39.90 -1.32
C SER A 675 8.61 39.71 -0.04
N VAL A 676 9.94 39.83 -0.10
CA VAL A 676 10.81 39.78 1.08
C VAL A 676 10.55 40.94 2.03
N VAL A 677 10.51 42.18 1.54
CA VAL A 677 10.26 43.35 2.39
C VAL A 677 8.92 43.19 3.12
N VAL A 678 7.89 42.78 2.38
CA VAL A 678 6.54 42.57 2.94
C VAL A 678 6.51 41.40 3.93
N MET A 679 7.01 40.23 3.55
CA MET A 679 6.82 39.00 4.34
C MET A 679 7.85 38.79 5.44
N CYS A 680 9.09 39.24 5.27
CA CYS A 680 10.18 39.04 6.24
C CYS A 680 10.22 40.14 7.31
N PHE A 681 9.88 41.38 6.96
CA PHE A 681 9.99 42.52 7.87
C PHE A 681 8.63 43.17 8.19
N VAL A 682 7.87 43.61 7.20
CA VAL A 682 6.63 44.37 7.44
C VAL A 682 5.58 43.51 8.16
N PHE A 683 5.29 42.32 7.64
CA PHE A 683 4.24 41.46 8.18
C PHE A 683 4.55 40.96 9.61
N PRO A 684 5.77 40.46 9.93
CA PRO A 684 6.10 40.08 11.29
C PRO A 684 6.07 41.24 12.29
N THR A 685 6.31 42.48 11.85
CA THR A 685 6.30 43.69 12.70
C THR A 685 4.90 44.28 12.89
N LEU A 686 4.07 44.33 11.85
CA LEU A 686 2.75 44.97 11.93
C LEU A 686 1.74 44.15 12.72
N VAL A 687 1.80 42.81 12.67
CA VAL A 687 0.83 41.95 13.35
C VAL A 687 0.85 42.16 14.88
N PRO A 688 2.00 42.13 15.58
CA PRO A 688 2.04 42.41 17.01
C PRO A 688 1.58 43.80 17.40
N TRP A 689 1.97 44.79 16.59
CA TRP A 689 1.59 46.18 16.81
C TRP A 689 0.08 46.39 16.70
N TYR A 690 -0.54 45.82 15.65
CA TYR A 690 -1.97 46.02 15.38
C TYR A 690 -2.88 45.19 16.28
N PHE A 691 -2.60 43.90 16.50
CA PHE A 691 -3.56 42.98 17.12
C PHE A 691 -3.48 42.92 18.65
N TRP A 692 -2.31 43.16 19.25
CA TRP A 692 -2.15 43.15 20.71
C TRP A 692 -1.34 44.33 21.24
N GLY A 693 -1.22 45.39 20.44
CA GLY A 693 -0.67 46.69 20.85
C GLY A 693 0.78 46.61 21.31
N GLU A 694 1.62 45.81 20.65
CA GLU A 694 3.06 45.79 20.92
C GLU A 694 3.74 47.07 20.42
N SER A 695 4.83 47.50 21.05
CA SER A 695 5.63 48.60 20.49
C SER A 695 6.18 48.23 19.11
N LEU A 696 6.06 49.13 18.12
CA LEU A 696 6.68 48.94 16.80
C LEU A 696 8.18 48.66 16.90
N TRP A 697 8.85 49.22 17.91
CA TRP A 697 10.27 48.98 18.16
C TRP A 697 10.54 47.53 18.54
N LEU A 698 9.82 46.99 19.54
CA LEU A 698 9.95 45.60 19.97
C LEU A 698 9.54 44.64 18.84
N ALA A 699 8.46 44.95 18.13
CA ALA A 699 7.97 44.15 17.00
C ALA A 699 8.91 44.19 15.78
N TYR A 700 9.73 45.22 15.62
CA TYR A 700 10.75 45.24 14.56
C TYR A 700 11.99 44.43 14.94
N PHE A 701 12.53 44.65 16.13
CA PHE A 701 13.79 44.01 16.54
C PHE A 701 13.64 42.54 16.90
N ILE A 702 12.48 42.08 17.40
CA ILE A 702 12.28 40.68 17.82
C ILE A 702 11.76 39.81 16.65
N PRO A 703 10.48 39.88 16.22
CA PRO A 703 10.00 39.02 15.13
C PRO A 703 10.50 39.45 13.75
N GLY A 704 10.96 40.70 13.57
CA GLY A 704 11.60 41.16 12.33
C GLY A 704 13.06 40.72 12.23
N LEU A 705 13.96 41.32 13.03
CA LEU A 705 15.42 41.14 12.92
C LEU A 705 15.99 39.92 13.66
N LEU A 706 15.69 39.74 14.96
CA LEU A 706 16.23 38.63 15.74
C LEU A 706 15.78 37.29 15.17
N ARG A 707 14.48 37.13 14.88
CA ARG A 707 13.97 35.91 14.22
C ARG A 707 14.63 35.68 12.86
N TYR A 708 14.85 36.73 12.05
CA TYR A 708 15.54 36.57 10.77
C TYR A 708 16.95 36.03 10.96
N ALA A 709 17.72 36.63 11.86
CA ALA A 709 19.08 36.19 12.17
C ALA A 709 19.10 34.74 12.67
N VAL A 710 18.15 34.33 13.51
CA VAL A 710 18.02 32.95 13.99
C VAL A 710 17.71 31.97 12.84
N VAL A 711 16.78 32.31 11.93
CA VAL A 711 16.48 31.49 10.73
C VAL A 711 17.71 31.28 9.86
N LEU A 712 18.48 32.35 9.61
CA LEU A 712 19.69 32.30 8.81
C LEU A 712 20.75 31.40 9.47
N ASN A 713 21.08 31.66 10.73
CA ASN A 713 22.10 30.88 11.44
C ASN A 713 21.70 29.40 11.57
N ALA A 714 20.41 29.10 11.81
CA ALA A 714 19.91 27.72 11.82
C ALA A 714 20.09 27.01 10.47
N SER A 715 19.89 27.73 9.37
CA SER A 715 20.06 27.17 8.01
C SER A 715 21.54 27.03 7.64
N TRP A 716 22.36 28.01 7.99
CA TRP A 716 23.80 28.00 7.73
C TRP A 716 24.57 26.96 8.56
N LEU A 717 24.03 26.53 9.70
CA LEU A 717 24.54 25.38 10.45
C LEU A 717 24.42 24.07 9.66
N VAL A 718 23.48 23.96 8.72
CA VAL A 718 23.42 22.82 7.80
C VAL A 718 24.65 22.84 6.91
N ASN A 719 24.95 23.96 6.25
CA ASN A 719 26.12 24.12 5.38
C ASN A 719 27.46 23.94 6.12
N SER A 720 27.54 24.34 7.39
CA SER A 720 28.78 24.28 8.17
C SER A 720 28.86 23.09 9.12
N ALA A 721 28.11 23.10 10.21
CA ALA A 721 28.20 22.08 11.25
C ALA A 721 27.77 20.69 10.75
N ALA A 722 26.72 20.59 9.93
CA ALA A 722 26.31 19.29 9.40
C ALA A 722 27.28 18.75 8.33
N HIS A 723 28.15 19.57 7.72
CA HIS A 723 29.22 19.10 6.84
C HIS A 723 30.54 18.78 7.58
N MET A 724 30.72 19.25 8.81
CA MET A 724 31.99 19.12 9.53
C MET A 724 31.92 18.16 10.72
N TRP A 725 30.79 18.11 11.43
CA TRP A 725 30.70 17.43 12.72
C TRP A 725 29.39 16.66 12.89
N GLY A 726 29.50 15.35 13.05
CA GLY A 726 28.35 14.45 13.22
C GLY A 726 28.71 13.00 12.94
N MET A 727 27.69 12.14 12.89
CA MET A 727 27.85 10.73 12.52
C MET A 727 27.73 10.56 11.00
N LYS A 728 28.37 9.55 10.41
CA LYS A 728 28.25 9.23 8.98
C LYS A 728 27.80 7.78 8.75
N PRO A 729 26.53 7.44 9.02
CA PRO A 729 26.06 6.07 8.99
C PRO A 729 25.76 5.53 7.57
N TYR A 730 25.56 6.39 6.56
CA TYR A 730 25.15 5.98 5.20
C TYR A 730 26.32 6.00 4.23
N ASP A 731 26.99 7.15 4.10
CA ASP A 731 28.18 7.29 3.28
C ASP A 731 29.31 7.90 4.11
N ARG A 732 30.33 7.09 4.40
CA ARG A 732 31.48 7.50 5.21
C ARG A 732 32.49 8.33 4.44
N ASN A 733 32.41 8.33 3.10
CA ASN A 733 33.41 8.91 2.21
C ASN A 733 33.09 10.38 1.86
N ILE A 734 31.87 10.85 2.14
CA ILE A 734 31.46 12.25 1.98
C ILE A 734 31.59 13.02 3.31
N ASN A 735 31.77 14.34 3.25
CA ASN A 735 31.82 15.21 4.44
C ASN A 735 30.49 15.37 5.20
N PRO A 736 29.32 15.52 4.53
CA PRO A 736 28.00 15.56 5.17
C PRO A 736 27.82 14.53 6.29
N SER A 737 27.24 14.97 7.40
CA SER A 737 27.15 14.24 8.65
C SER A 737 25.81 14.49 9.34
N GLU A 738 25.37 13.49 10.09
CA GLU A 738 24.19 13.50 10.92
C GLU A 738 24.46 14.27 12.22
N ASN A 739 23.78 15.39 12.42
CA ASN A 739 23.91 16.23 13.60
C ASN A 739 22.55 16.54 14.24
N LYS A 740 22.28 15.93 15.40
CA LYS A 740 20.99 16.06 16.12
C LYS A 740 20.69 17.49 16.57
N PHE A 741 21.72 18.25 16.94
CA PHE A 741 21.55 19.65 17.36
C PHE A 741 21.14 20.51 16.16
N VAL A 742 21.80 20.33 15.02
CA VAL A 742 21.41 20.97 13.76
C VAL A 742 20.01 20.52 13.36
N ALA A 743 19.67 19.24 13.48
CA ALA A 743 18.35 18.72 13.12
C ALA A 743 17.24 19.36 13.94
N PHE A 744 17.43 19.59 15.24
CA PHE A 744 16.48 20.30 16.07
C PHE A 744 16.36 21.78 15.67
N GLY A 745 17.49 22.48 15.52
CA GLY A 745 17.52 23.91 15.18
C GLY A 745 17.01 24.25 13.77
N SER A 746 17.18 23.33 12.82
CA SER A 746 16.79 23.48 11.41
C SER A 746 15.50 22.73 11.03
N VAL A 747 14.75 22.22 12.03
CA VAL A 747 13.46 21.53 11.83
C VAL A 747 13.57 20.31 10.90
N GLY A 748 14.66 19.55 11.04
CA GLY A 748 14.87 18.25 10.40
C GLY A 748 15.96 18.19 9.32
N GLU A 749 16.69 19.29 9.05
CA GLU A 749 17.73 19.33 7.99
C GLU A 749 19.13 18.88 8.46
N GLY A 750 19.30 18.61 9.76
CA GLY A 750 20.57 18.11 10.29
C GLY A 750 20.87 16.64 10.01
N PHE A 751 19.96 15.91 9.35
CA PHE A 751 20.20 14.53 8.91
C PHE A 751 20.91 14.50 7.54
N HIS A 752 22.09 15.11 7.50
CA HIS A 752 22.67 15.57 6.25
C HIS A 752 23.49 14.51 5.50
N ASN A 753 23.99 13.47 6.19
CA ASN A 753 24.66 12.34 5.54
C ASN A 753 23.65 11.51 4.74
N TYR A 754 22.50 11.23 5.33
CA TYR A 754 21.37 10.59 4.65
C TYR A 754 20.94 11.40 3.44
N HIS A 755 20.76 12.70 3.66
CA HIS A 755 20.26 13.60 2.63
C HIS A 755 21.16 13.66 1.40
N HIS A 756 22.48 13.76 1.57
CA HIS A 756 23.41 13.72 0.43
C HIS A 756 23.49 12.35 -0.25
N THR A 757 23.23 11.27 0.48
CA THR A 757 23.17 9.91 -0.09
C THR A 757 21.86 9.67 -0.87
N PHE A 758 20.74 10.23 -0.39
CA PHE A 758 19.40 10.06 -0.95
C PHE A 758 18.68 11.42 -1.12
N PRO A 759 19.15 12.30 -2.01
CA PRO A 759 18.65 13.68 -2.11
C PRO A 759 17.17 13.76 -2.51
N TYR A 760 16.71 12.79 -3.31
CA TYR A 760 15.32 12.65 -3.77
C TYR A 760 14.35 12.15 -2.68
N ASP A 761 14.84 11.67 -1.54
CA ASP A 761 13.99 11.19 -0.45
C ASP A 761 13.34 12.35 0.32
N TYR A 762 12.00 12.36 0.36
CA TYR A 762 11.24 13.44 1.00
C TYR A 762 11.35 13.46 2.53
N ALA A 763 11.78 12.36 3.16
CA ALA A 763 11.86 12.21 4.61
C ALA A 763 13.19 12.74 5.17
N THR A 764 14.26 12.76 4.36
CA THR A 764 15.65 13.15 4.69
C THR A 764 16.20 12.50 5.96
N SER A 765 15.59 11.44 6.47
CA SER A 765 16.00 10.70 7.67
C SER A 765 15.18 9.42 7.81
N GLU A 766 15.83 8.34 8.24
CA GLU A 766 15.20 7.08 8.66
C GLU A 766 14.45 7.19 10.00
N HIS A 767 14.72 8.23 10.80
CA HIS A 767 14.14 8.38 12.14
C HIS A 767 12.72 9.02 12.09
N GLY A 768 11.89 8.65 13.09
CA GLY A 768 10.46 9.01 13.17
C GLY A 768 10.15 10.49 13.42
N SER A 769 8.86 10.82 13.35
CA SER A 769 8.23 12.15 13.30
C SER A 769 8.47 13.12 14.47
N MET A 770 9.22 12.75 15.51
CA MET A 770 9.42 13.60 16.70
C MET A 770 10.37 14.80 16.45
N LEU A 771 11.20 14.74 15.41
CA LEU A 771 12.17 15.79 15.06
C LEU A 771 11.93 16.41 13.66
N ASN A 772 10.94 15.91 12.90
CA ASN A 772 10.57 16.40 11.58
C ASN A 772 9.03 16.56 11.48
N PHE A 773 8.53 17.70 11.96
CA PHE A 773 7.10 18.01 12.00
C PHE A 773 6.47 18.13 10.60
N THR A 774 7.25 18.55 9.60
CA THR A 774 6.84 18.61 8.20
C THR A 774 6.53 17.21 7.67
N LYS A 775 7.38 16.22 7.97
CA LYS A 775 7.16 14.80 7.63
C LYS A 775 5.86 14.28 8.23
N ALA A 776 5.58 14.56 9.50
CA ALA A 776 4.34 14.11 10.17
C ALA A 776 3.06 14.65 9.50
N TYR A 777 3.03 15.94 9.14
CA TYR A 777 1.88 16.55 8.47
C TYR A 777 1.66 15.99 7.06
N LEU A 778 2.74 15.80 6.30
CA LEU A 778 2.67 15.26 4.94
C LEU A 778 2.18 13.80 4.91
N ILE A 779 2.56 13.00 5.92
CA ILE A 779 2.23 11.57 5.96
C ILE A 779 0.78 11.31 6.37
N TYR A 780 0.26 11.96 7.43
CA TYR A 780 -1.03 11.56 8.02
C TYR A 780 -2.24 12.37 7.55
N SER A 781 -2.05 13.59 7.05
CA SER A 781 -3.16 14.51 6.76
C SER A 781 -4.18 13.97 5.77
N SER A 782 -3.72 13.22 4.74
CA SER A 782 -4.58 12.56 3.76
C SER A 782 -5.45 11.46 4.40
N SER A 783 -4.85 10.64 5.26
CA SER A 783 -5.52 9.54 5.97
C SER A 783 -6.50 10.06 7.02
N VAL A 784 -6.17 11.16 7.70
CA VAL A 784 -7.07 11.86 8.63
C VAL A 784 -8.28 12.42 7.89
N ALA A 785 -8.08 13.11 6.76
CA ALA A 785 -9.17 13.64 5.97
C ALA A 785 -10.09 12.53 5.43
N ALA A 786 -9.51 11.46 4.90
CA ALA A 786 -10.25 10.30 4.40
C ALA A 786 -11.06 9.59 5.53
N GLY A 787 -10.47 9.47 6.72
CA GLY A 787 -11.13 8.87 7.87
C GLY A 787 -12.28 9.72 8.42
N ALA A 788 -12.11 11.04 8.48
CA ALA A 788 -13.19 11.95 8.86
C ALA A 788 -14.37 11.89 7.87
N GLN A 789 -14.06 11.86 6.56
CA GLN A 789 -15.09 11.71 5.53
C GLN A 789 -15.83 10.37 5.66
N SER A 790 -15.10 9.27 5.87
CA SER A 790 -15.70 7.94 6.07
C SER A 790 -16.64 7.92 7.29
N GLY A 791 -16.26 8.60 8.38
CA GLY A 791 -17.12 8.80 9.55
C GLY A 791 -18.45 9.49 9.24
N ILE A 792 -18.43 10.52 8.39
CA ILE A 792 -19.64 11.26 8.01
C ILE A 792 -20.51 10.48 7.02
N GLU A 793 -19.91 9.76 6.08
CA GLU A 793 -20.66 8.87 5.18
C GLU A 793 -21.40 7.79 5.99
N GLU A 794 -20.75 7.24 7.01
CA GLU A 794 -21.38 6.31 7.94
C GLU A 794 -22.50 6.97 8.75
N CYS A 795 -22.30 8.19 9.25
CA CYS A 795 -23.32 8.98 9.93
C CYS A 795 -24.58 9.19 9.06
N LYS A 796 -24.42 9.60 7.81
CA LYS A 796 -25.52 9.79 6.86
C LYS A 796 -26.30 8.49 6.65
N TYR A 797 -25.60 7.35 6.56
CA TYR A 797 -26.27 6.06 6.43
C TYR A 797 -27.08 5.70 7.69
N GLN A 798 -26.47 5.79 8.86
CA GLN A 798 -27.08 5.41 10.15
C GLN A 798 -28.32 6.26 10.49
N PHE A 799 -28.46 7.44 9.88
CA PHE A 799 -29.55 8.38 10.11
C PHE A 799 -30.42 8.66 8.87
N ALA A 800 -30.24 7.92 7.77
CA ALA A 800 -30.95 8.15 6.51
C ALA A 800 -32.48 8.19 6.68
N TRP A 801 -33.01 7.36 7.57
CA TRP A 801 -34.45 7.19 7.82
C TRP A 801 -34.94 7.79 9.15
N GLU A 802 -34.12 8.58 9.83
CA GLU A 802 -34.48 9.31 11.07
C GLU A 802 -34.83 10.77 10.77
N ARG A 803 -35.56 11.45 11.67
CA ARG A 803 -35.94 12.87 11.48
C ARG A 803 -34.72 13.78 11.32
N TRP A 804 -33.63 13.49 12.03
CA TRP A 804 -32.32 14.07 11.78
C TRP A 804 -31.49 13.15 10.88
N ASN A 805 -30.85 13.69 9.83
CA ASN A 805 -30.24 12.91 8.75
C ASN A 805 -28.75 13.19 8.53
N CYS A 806 -28.03 13.65 9.55
CA CYS A 806 -26.61 14.03 9.45
C CYS A 806 -26.33 15.06 8.31
N PRO A 807 -26.80 16.31 8.44
CA PRO A 807 -26.70 17.32 7.39
C PRO A 807 -25.23 17.67 7.07
N GLU A 808 -24.95 18.21 5.88
CA GLU A 808 -23.57 18.49 5.45
C GLU A 808 -22.79 19.45 6.35
N ARG A 809 -23.48 20.34 7.08
CA ARG A 809 -22.84 21.19 8.09
C ARG A 809 -22.26 20.40 9.27
N ALA A 810 -22.68 19.15 9.48
CA ALA A 810 -22.07 18.21 10.41
C ALA A 810 -20.70 17.68 9.92
N LEU A 811 -20.28 17.93 8.66
CA LEU A 811 -18.91 17.61 8.19
C LEU A 811 -17.84 18.46 8.87
N GLN A 812 -18.18 19.64 9.38
CA GLN A 812 -17.20 20.55 9.99
C GLN A 812 -17.03 20.19 11.46
N LEU A 813 -15.99 19.41 11.79
CA LEU A 813 -15.54 19.17 13.17
C LEU A 813 -15.07 20.46 13.89
N SER A 814 -15.07 21.62 13.24
CA SER A 814 -14.66 22.89 13.83
C SER A 814 -15.81 23.58 14.56
N THR A 815 -15.60 23.89 15.83
CA THR A 815 -16.54 24.52 16.77
C THR A 815 -16.95 25.96 16.41
N HIS A 816 -16.34 26.59 15.40
CA HIS A 816 -16.58 28.01 15.13
C HIS A 816 -17.66 28.33 14.08
N SER A 817 -18.19 27.36 13.31
CA SER A 817 -19.21 27.67 12.30
C SER A 817 -20.29 26.61 11.98
N GLY A 818 -20.24 25.39 12.55
CA GLY A 818 -21.14 24.29 12.14
C GLY A 818 -22.30 23.95 13.10
N LEU A 819 -22.01 23.43 14.29
CA LEU A 819 -23.00 22.94 15.27
C LEU A 819 -22.65 23.46 16.67
N ARG A 820 -23.28 24.56 17.11
CA ARG A 820 -23.17 25.02 18.51
C ARG A 820 -24.01 24.20 19.50
N SER A 821 -24.82 23.26 19.02
CA SER A 821 -25.73 22.49 19.86
C SER A 821 -25.07 21.24 20.43
N ALA A 822 -25.33 20.96 21.70
CA ALA A 822 -24.72 19.87 22.47
C ALA A 822 -25.71 18.69 22.66
N THR A 823 -26.31 18.22 21.57
CA THR A 823 -27.36 17.19 21.57
C THR A 823 -26.79 15.78 21.37
N ARG A 824 -27.66 14.77 21.48
CA ARG A 824 -27.34 13.36 21.19
C ARG A 824 -26.81 13.15 19.78
N GLU A 825 -27.32 13.92 18.81
CA GLU A 825 -26.87 13.87 17.42
C GLU A 825 -25.43 14.36 17.28
N THR A 826 -25.11 15.49 17.92
CA THR A 826 -23.75 16.03 17.98
C THR A 826 -22.79 15.03 18.64
N ALA A 827 -23.21 14.42 19.75
CA ALA A 827 -22.43 13.39 20.44
C ALA A 827 -22.04 12.22 19.52
N PHE A 828 -23.00 11.75 18.70
CA PHE A 828 -22.73 10.70 17.71
C PHE A 828 -21.77 11.17 16.61
N VAL A 829 -21.90 12.40 16.09
CA VAL A 829 -21.03 12.94 15.04
C VAL A 829 -19.56 12.99 15.50
N HIS A 830 -19.31 13.47 16.71
CA HIS A 830 -17.95 13.50 17.28
C HIS A 830 -17.38 12.09 17.44
N ALA A 831 -18.18 11.15 17.97
CA ALA A 831 -17.76 9.77 18.14
C ALA A 831 -17.48 9.04 16.81
N ILE A 832 -18.37 9.13 15.81
CA ILE A 832 -18.18 8.44 14.54
C ILE A 832 -17.05 9.05 13.71
N SER A 833 -16.84 10.37 13.81
CA SER A 833 -15.74 11.05 13.13
C SER A 833 -14.38 10.69 13.72
N SER A 834 -14.26 10.69 15.05
CA SER A 834 -13.02 10.27 15.72
C SER A 834 -12.71 8.79 15.47
N ALA A 835 -13.76 7.94 15.46
CA ALA A 835 -13.68 6.53 15.11
C ALA A 835 -13.20 6.34 13.67
N GLY A 836 -13.74 7.08 12.70
CA GLY A 836 -13.34 6.99 11.29
C GLY A 836 -11.89 7.39 11.04
N VAL A 837 -11.42 8.46 11.71
CA VAL A 837 -10.01 8.88 11.67
C VAL A 837 -9.10 7.81 12.26
N MET A 838 -9.40 7.32 13.47
CA MET A 838 -8.61 6.26 14.11
C MET A 838 -8.60 4.98 13.28
N TYR A 839 -9.75 4.56 12.77
CA TYR A 839 -9.91 3.37 11.95
C TYR A 839 -9.01 3.41 10.70
N THR A 840 -9.05 4.53 9.97
CA THR A 840 -8.26 4.70 8.74
C THR A 840 -6.76 4.74 9.03
N LEU A 841 -6.35 5.44 10.09
CA LEU A 841 -4.95 5.50 10.51
C LEU A 841 -4.41 4.13 10.95
N THR A 842 -5.18 3.39 11.75
CA THR A 842 -4.80 2.03 12.15
C THR A 842 -4.71 1.10 10.96
N ARG A 843 -5.69 1.14 10.04
CA ARG A 843 -5.71 0.28 8.87
C ARG A 843 -4.50 0.53 7.95
N ASN A 844 -4.25 1.79 7.61
CA ASN A 844 -3.14 2.16 6.73
C ASN A 844 -1.78 1.81 7.36
N CYS A 845 -1.67 1.93 8.69
CA CYS A 845 -0.50 1.48 9.43
C CYS A 845 -0.24 -0.02 9.25
N SER A 846 -1.26 -0.87 9.43
CA SER A 846 -1.12 -2.32 9.29
C SER A 846 -0.90 -2.80 7.85
N LEU A 847 -1.33 -2.00 6.87
CA LEU A 847 -1.07 -2.26 5.44
C LEU A 847 0.35 -1.88 5.01
N GLY A 848 1.11 -1.19 5.88
CA GLY A 848 2.45 -0.69 5.55
C GLY A 848 2.44 0.61 4.74
N ASP A 849 1.34 1.36 4.75
CA ASP A 849 1.28 2.67 4.08
C ASP A 849 2.08 3.75 4.84
N PHE A 850 2.50 3.47 6.08
CA PHE A 850 3.32 4.34 6.91
C PHE A 850 4.61 3.62 7.35
N ASP A 851 5.77 4.24 7.11
CA ASP A 851 7.08 3.62 7.38
C ASP A 851 7.43 3.54 8.87
N ASN A 852 6.80 4.36 9.70
CA ASN A 852 7.15 4.51 11.13
C ASN A 852 6.23 3.73 12.07
N CYS A 853 5.39 2.87 11.52
CA CYS A 853 4.51 2.00 12.29
C CYS A 853 4.33 0.69 11.53
N GLY A 854 3.69 -0.27 12.19
CA GLY A 854 3.41 -1.57 11.60
C GLY A 854 2.47 -2.35 12.50
N CYS A 855 2.46 -3.66 12.32
CA CYS A 855 1.69 -4.59 13.12
C CYS A 855 1.96 -4.42 14.63
N ASP A 856 0.93 -4.55 15.45
CA ASP A 856 1.08 -4.69 16.89
C ASP A 856 1.54 -6.11 17.22
N ASP A 857 2.84 -6.26 17.49
CA ASP A 857 3.46 -7.54 17.79
C ASP A 857 3.56 -7.83 19.29
N THR A 858 3.00 -6.99 20.17
CA THR A 858 3.17 -7.08 21.63
C THR A 858 2.72 -8.42 22.23
N ARG A 859 1.76 -9.09 21.59
CA ARG A 859 1.23 -10.38 22.02
C ARG A 859 1.82 -11.55 21.25
N ASN A 860 2.57 -11.32 20.17
CA ASN A 860 3.04 -12.39 19.29
C ASN A 860 3.87 -13.43 20.05
N GLY A 861 3.56 -14.71 19.83
CA GLY A 861 4.19 -15.85 20.50
C GLY A 861 3.59 -16.20 21.87
N GLN A 862 2.72 -15.37 22.45
CA GLN A 862 2.02 -15.70 23.71
C GLN A 862 0.86 -16.69 23.46
N ARG A 863 0.62 -17.60 24.41
CA ARG A 863 -0.55 -18.50 24.36
C ARG A 863 -1.82 -17.72 24.69
N GLY A 864 -2.77 -17.71 23.76
CA GLY A 864 -4.06 -17.02 23.95
C GLY A 864 -5.14 -17.89 24.61
N GLY A 865 -4.95 -19.22 24.64
CA GLY A 865 -5.84 -20.23 25.24
C GLY A 865 -5.40 -21.65 24.86
N GLN A 866 -6.21 -22.67 25.15
CA GLN A 866 -5.94 -24.02 24.62
C GLN A 866 -6.05 -24.03 23.09
N GLY A 867 -5.01 -24.51 22.40
CA GLY A 867 -5.01 -24.72 20.95
C GLY A 867 -4.66 -23.52 20.06
N TRP A 868 -4.33 -22.34 20.61
CA TRP A 868 -3.95 -21.19 19.78
C TRP A 868 -2.94 -20.22 20.43
N LEU A 869 -2.23 -19.52 19.55
CA LEU A 869 -1.13 -18.60 19.83
C LEU A 869 -1.49 -17.23 19.23
N TRP A 870 -1.03 -16.16 19.86
CA TRP A 870 -1.02 -14.85 19.24
C TRP A 870 0.08 -14.78 18.17
N GLY A 871 -0.23 -14.22 17.00
CA GLY A 871 0.74 -13.99 15.92
C GLY A 871 0.06 -13.45 14.67
N GLY A 872 0.83 -13.21 13.60
CA GLY A 872 0.33 -12.47 12.44
C GLY A 872 0.37 -10.96 12.67
N CYS A 873 -0.29 -10.20 11.79
CA CYS A 873 -0.28 -8.74 11.86
C CYS A 873 -1.52 -8.24 12.63
N SER A 874 -1.40 -7.96 13.92
CA SER A 874 -2.50 -7.31 14.65
C SER A 874 -2.58 -5.84 14.30
N ASP A 875 -3.80 -5.35 14.09
CA ASP A 875 -4.05 -3.95 13.77
C ASP A 875 -3.65 -3.03 14.93
N ASN A 876 -2.74 -2.09 14.65
CA ASN A 876 -2.17 -1.23 15.68
C ASN A 876 -3.12 -0.07 16.07
N VAL A 877 -4.11 -0.40 16.89
CA VAL A 877 -5.08 0.57 17.44
C VAL A 877 -4.45 1.54 18.44
N GLY A 878 -3.31 1.21 19.03
CA GLY A 878 -2.55 2.13 19.88
C GLY A 878 -2.01 3.32 19.07
N PHE A 879 -1.39 3.02 17.93
CA PHE A 879 -0.91 4.00 16.99
C PHE A 879 -2.04 4.90 16.46
N GLY A 880 -3.12 4.30 15.95
CA GLY A 880 -4.25 5.07 15.43
C GLY A 880 -4.93 5.94 16.48
N GLU A 881 -5.02 5.48 17.74
CA GLU A 881 -5.54 6.30 18.84
C GLU A 881 -4.64 7.51 19.14
N ALA A 882 -3.31 7.31 19.18
CA ALA A 882 -2.34 8.38 19.47
C ALA A 882 -2.39 9.48 18.41
N ILE A 883 -2.36 9.12 17.12
CA ILE A 883 -2.40 10.08 16.02
C ILE A 883 -3.81 10.72 15.92
N SER A 884 -4.88 9.95 16.08
CA SER A 884 -6.26 10.49 16.10
C SER A 884 -6.43 11.56 17.17
N LYS A 885 -5.87 11.38 18.38
CA LYS A 885 -5.90 12.41 19.43
C LYS A 885 -5.19 13.70 19.00
N GLN A 886 -4.02 13.60 18.37
CA GLN A 886 -3.26 14.77 17.92
C GLN A 886 -3.98 15.60 16.87
N PHE A 887 -4.85 14.99 16.06
CA PHE A 887 -5.57 15.68 14.99
C PHE A 887 -7.00 16.06 15.37
N VAL A 888 -7.77 15.13 15.94
CA VAL A 888 -9.21 15.31 16.19
C VAL A 888 -9.43 16.08 17.49
N ASP A 889 -8.74 15.74 18.57
CA ASP A 889 -8.92 16.43 19.86
C ASP A 889 -8.30 17.83 19.82
N ALA A 890 -7.26 18.03 19.00
CA ALA A 890 -6.68 19.36 18.79
C ALA A 890 -7.68 20.36 18.19
N LEU A 891 -8.74 19.92 17.51
CA LEU A 891 -9.79 20.80 16.99
C LEU A 891 -10.68 21.39 18.10
N GLU A 892 -10.70 20.76 19.28
CA GLU A 892 -11.44 21.23 20.46
C GLU A 892 -10.59 22.23 21.25
N THR A 893 -10.70 23.51 20.91
CA THR A 893 -9.94 24.59 21.58
C THR A 893 -10.66 25.21 22.79
N GLY A 894 -11.92 24.82 23.02
CA GLY A 894 -12.75 25.31 24.12
C GLY A 894 -12.37 24.69 25.47
N GLN A 895 -12.66 25.39 26.56
CA GLN A 895 -12.55 24.88 27.94
C GLN A 895 -13.91 24.85 28.64
N ASP A 896 -15.00 24.92 27.87
CA ASP A 896 -16.37 24.87 28.35
C ASP A 896 -16.89 23.43 28.41
N ALA A 897 -18.05 23.25 29.05
CA ALA A 897 -18.71 21.95 29.17
C ALA A 897 -18.93 21.24 27.82
N ARG A 898 -19.15 22.01 26.75
CA ARG A 898 -19.32 21.49 25.40
C ARG A 898 -18.03 20.91 24.85
N ALA A 899 -16.89 21.59 25.00
CA ALA A 899 -15.60 21.03 24.62
C ALA A 899 -15.29 19.74 25.41
N ALA A 900 -15.63 19.70 26.71
CA ALA A 900 -15.48 18.48 27.52
C ALA A 900 -16.36 17.33 27.01
N MET A 901 -17.62 17.61 26.64
CA MET A 901 -18.53 16.65 26.01
C MET A 901 -17.98 16.14 24.66
N ASN A 902 -17.48 17.03 23.81
CA ASN A 902 -16.91 16.67 22.51
C ASN A 902 -15.69 15.77 22.67
N LEU A 903 -14.76 16.11 23.58
CA LEU A 903 -13.59 15.29 23.89
C LEU A 903 -13.98 13.91 24.46
N HIS A 904 -14.99 13.85 25.33
CA HIS A 904 -15.53 12.61 25.86
C HIS A 904 -16.08 11.71 24.73
N ASN A 905 -16.90 12.28 23.85
CA ASN A 905 -17.49 11.53 22.73
C ASN A 905 -16.44 11.14 21.68
N ASN A 906 -15.42 11.97 21.43
CA ASN A 906 -14.27 11.59 20.60
C ASN A 906 -13.57 10.35 21.18
N GLU A 907 -13.37 10.31 22.50
CA GLU A 907 -12.79 9.14 23.16
C GLU A 907 -13.73 7.93 23.09
N ALA A 908 -15.05 8.10 23.26
CA ALA A 908 -16.03 7.03 23.10
C ALA A 908 -16.00 6.42 21.68
N GLY A 909 -15.84 7.25 20.65
CA GLY A 909 -15.62 6.79 19.27
C GLY A 909 -14.37 5.92 19.11
N ARG A 910 -13.23 6.36 19.67
CA ARG A 910 -11.99 5.58 19.65
C ARG A 910 -12.09 4.28 20.46
N LYS A 911 -12.81 4.31 21.59
CA LYS A 911 -13.12 3.09 22.36
C LYS A 911 -14.06 2.15 21.62
N ALA A 912 -14.97 2.65 20.79
CA ALA A 912 -15.78 1.81 19.92
C ALA A 912 -14.90 1.01 18.97
N VAL A 913 -13.96 1.66 18.25
CA VAL A 913 -13.01 0.97 17.35
C VAL A 913 -12.23 -0.13 18.07
N LYS A 914 -11.69 0.16 19.26
CA LYS A 914 -10.98 -0.83 20.09
C LYS A 914 -11.89 -1.95 20.59
N GLY A 915 -13.11 -1.62 20.98
CA GLY A 915 -14.08 -2.53 21.56
C GLY A 915 -14.72 -3.47 20.54
N THR A 916 -14.75 -3.08 19.26
CA THR A 916 -15.28 -3.89 18.16
C THR A 916 -14.20 -4.65 17.38
N MET A 917 -12.93 -4.60 17.81
CA MET A 917 -11.88 -5.41 17.17
C MET A 917 -12.24 -6.88 17.21
N GLN A 918 -12.09 -7.55 16.07
CA GLN A 918 -12.38 -8.97 15.95
C GLN A 918 -11.08 -9.77 16.00
N ARG A 919 -11.11 -10.90 16.69
CA ARG A 919 -10.00 -11.85 16.66
C ARG A 919 -10.13 -12.69 15.39
N THR A 920 -9.25 -12.44 14.44
CA THR A 920 -9.11 -13.26 13.24
C THR A 920 -8.05 -14.31 13.50
N CYS A 921 -8.38 -15.58 13.25
CA CYS A 921 -7.47 -16.69 13.46
C CYS A 921 -7.13 -17.35 12.12
N LYS A 922 -5.85 -17.63 11.92
CA LYS A 922 -5.38 -18.53 10.88
C LYS A 922 -4.99 -19.85 11.52
N CYS A 923 -5.59 -20.91 11.02
CA CYS A 923 -5.17 -22.26 11.37
C CYS A 923 -3.80 -22.56 10.79
N HIS A 924 -2.90 -23.06 11.64
CA HIS A 924 -1.62 -23.62 11.24
C HIS A 924 -1.62 -25.12 11.51
N GLY A 925 -1.39 -25.87 10.45
CA GLY A 925 -1.24 -27.32 10.43
C GLY A 925 -1.04 -27.79 9.00
N VAL A 926 -0.80 -29.08 8.83
CA VAL A 926 -0.56 -29.66 7.50
C VAL A 926 -1.90 -29.70 6.76
N SER A 927 -1.92 -29.11 5.56
CA SER A 927 -3.04 -28.93 4.64
C SER A 927 -4.42 -28.54 5.18
N GLY A 928 -4.67 -28.26 6.47
CA GLY A 928 -5.99 -27.84 6.97
C GLY A 928 -6.34 -28.26 8.40
N SER A 929 -5.56 -29.14 9.04
CA SER A 929 -5.79 -29.44 10.45
C SER A 929 -5.44 -28.21 11.31
N CYS A 930 -6.40 -27.70 12.07
CA CYS A 930 -6.21 -26.51 12.90
C CYS A 930 -5.59 -26.85 14.27
N THR A 931 -4.50 -27.63 14.27
CA THR A 931 -3.82 -28.11 15.50
C THR A 931 -3.26 -26.97 16.35
N THR A 932 -2.84 -25.89 15.70
CA THR A 932 -2.44 -24.65 16.37
C THR A 932 -2.98 -23.49 15.56
N GLN A 933 -3.77 -22.62 16.17
CA GLN A 933 -4.20 -21.38 15.49
C GLN A 933 -3.23 -20.26 15.82
N THR A 934 -2.96 -19.41 14.85
CA THR A 934 -2.32 -18.12 15.07
C THR A 934 -3.36 -17.05 14.86
N CYS A 935 -3.68 -16.32 15.91
CA CYS A 935 -4.69 -15.28 15.86
C CYS A 935 -4.06 -13.90 16.01
N TRP A 936 -4.64 -12.94 15.31
CA TRP A 936 -4.36 -11.52 15.44
C TRP A 936 -5.67 -10.76 15.66
N LEU A 937 -5.57 -9.53 16.14
CA LEU A 937 -6.71 -8.62 16.20
C LEU A 937 -6.81 -7.86 14.89
N GLN A 938 -8.00 -7.80 14.31
CA GLN A 938 -8.28 -7.07 13.08
C GLN A 938 -9.45 -6.11 13.28
N LEU A 939 -9.40 -4.97 12.60
CA LEU A 939 -10.49 -4.02 12.49
C LEU A 939 -11.69 -4.66 11.76
N PRO A 940 -12.92 -4.53 12.29
CA PRO A 940 -14.12 -5.00 11.61
C PRO A 940 -14.45 -4.13 10.39
N GLU A 941 -15.49 -4.47 9.63
CA GLU A 941 -16.08 -3.51 8.69
C GLU A 941 -16.53 -2.24 9.44
N PHE A 942 -16.24 -1.05 8.89
CA PHE A 942 -16.51 0.22 9.60
C PHE A 942 -18.00 0.41 9.94
N ARG A 943 -18.89 -0.23 9.17
CA ARG A 943 -20.32 -0.35 9.45
C ARG A 943 -20.62 -0.90 10.84
N GLU A 944 -19.86 -1.88 11.31
CA GLU A 944 -20.06 -2.49 12.64
C GLU A 944 -19.75 -1.51 13.76
N VAL A 945 -18.71 -0.67 13.58
CA VAL A 945 -18.40 0.44 14.49
C VAL A 945 -19.56 1.44 14.51
N GLY A 946 -20.12 1.76 13.34
CA GLY A 946 -21.31 2.61 13.20
C GLY A 946 -22.53 2.04 13.92
N ASN A 947 -22.80 0.74 13.77
CA ASN A 947 -23.89 0.04 14.45
C ASN A 947 -23.72 0.06 15.97
N TYR A 948 -22.50 -0.23 16.46
CA TYR A 948 -22.17 -0.17 17.88
C TYR A 948 -22.42 1.22 18.47
N LEU A 949 -21.95 2.26 17.78
CA LEU A 949 -22.19 3.65 18.20
C LEU A 949 -23.67 4.04 18.10
N LYS A 950 -24.43 3.46 17.17
CA LYS A 950 -25.87 3.72 17.04
C LYS A 950 -26.65 3.16 18.22
N GLU A 951 -26.28 1.99 18.72
CA GLU A 951 -26.85 1.43 19.96
C GLU A 951 -26.55 2.31 21.18
N LYS A 952 -25.35 2.90 21.23
CA LYS A 952 -24.95 3.87 22.26
C LYS A 952 -25.72 5.18 22.13
N TYR A 953 -25.97 5.65 20.91
CA TYR A 953 -26.77 6.85 20.66
C TYR A 953 -28.19 6.73 21.23
N HIS A 954 -28.84 5.57 21.09
CA HIS A 954 -30.19 5.35 21.63
C HIS A 954 -30.25 5.39 23.16
N ARG A 955 -29.11 5.16 23.83
CA ARG A 955 -28.96 5.15 25.30
C ARG A 955 -28.04 6.28 25.80
N ALA A 956 -27.81 7.31 24.97
CA ALA A 956 -26.90 8.40 25.32
C ALA A 956 -27.37 9.14 26.58
N ILE A 957 -26.42 9.47 27.44
CA ILE A 957 -26.66 10.03 28.77
C ILE A 957 -26.75 11.55 28.66
N LYS A 958 -27.84 12.14 29.17
CA LYS A 958 -27.94 13.58 29.35
C LYS A 958 -27.24 13.96 30.65
N VAL A 959 -26.32 14.91 30.59
CA VAL A 959 -25.64 15.46 31.77
C VAL A 959 -26.14 16.86 32.02
N ASP A 960 -26.93 17.01 33.07
CA ASP A 960 -27.47 18.30 33.51
C ASP A 960 -26.45 19.01 34.41
N LEU A 961 -25.69 19.94 33.83
CA LEU A 961 -24.81 20.83 34.57
C LEU A 961 -25.63 21.99 35.16
N LEU A 962 -26.46 21.72 36.17
CA LEU A 962 -27.33 22.74 36.76
C LEU A 962 -26.55 23.75 37.64
N ARG A 963 -26.58 25.01 37.15
CA ARG A 963 -26.55 26.30 37.85
C ARG A 963 -25.38 26.62 38.79
N GLY A 964 -24.47 27.48 38.33
CA GLY A 964 -23.64 28.30 39.22
C GLY A 964 -22.19 28.52 38.81
N ALA A 965 -21.76 28.01 37.67
CA ALA A 965 -20.37 28.10 37.23
C ALA A 965 -20.17 29.20 36.19
N GLY A 966 -19.80 30.39 36.65
CA GLY A 966 -19.02 31.31 35.81
C GLY A 966 -17.67 30.66 35.41
N ASN A 967 -16.90 31.32 34.55
CA ASN A 967 -15.59 30.89 34.03
C ASN A 967 -14.47 30.77 35.10
N SER A 968 -14.76 30.27 36.30
CA SER A 968 -13.85 30.11 37.43
C SER A 968 -13.12 28.77 37.34
N ALA A 969 -11.85 28.70 37.77
CA ALA A 969 -11.06 27.46 37.75
C ALA A 969 -11.70 26.30 38.53
N ALA A 970 -12.44 26.59 39.61
CA ALA A 970 -13.19 25.61 40.40
C ALA A 970 -14.30 24.90 39.59
N SER A 971 -14.97 25.61 38.68
CA SER A 971 -16.00 25.02 37.82
C SER A 971 -15.43 24.06 36.78
N ARG A 972 -14.19 24.28 36.33
CA ARG A 972 -13.51 23.42 35.36
C ARG A 972 -13.15 22.06 35.97
N GLY A 973 -12.77 22.06 37.25
CA GLY A 973 -12.53 20.83 38.01
C GLY A 973 -13.79 19.98 38.13
N ALA A 974 -14.92 20.58 38.53
CA ALA A 974 -16.20 19.90 38.69
C ALA A 974 -16.74 19.32 37.36
N VAL A 975 -16.57 20.04 36.24
CA VAL A 975 -16.93 19.53 34.91
C VAL A 975 -16.07 18.32 34.55
N ALA A 976 -14.74 18.42 34.70
CA ALA A 976 -13.83 17.31 34.40
C ALA A 976 -14.09 16.07 35.27
N GLU A 977 -14.44 16.28 36.55
CA GLU A 977 -14.80 15.21 37.50
C GLU A 977 -16.14 14.55 37.14
N THR A 978 -17.13 15.34 36.70
CA THR A 978 -18.42 14.81 36.24
C THR A 978 -18.21 13.89 35.03
N PHE A 979 -17.45 14.33 34.02
CA PHE A 979 -17.17 13.51 32.84
C PHE A 979 -16.25 12.31 33.15
N SER A 980 -15.36 12.40 34.13
CA SER A 980 -14.49 11.27 34.51
C SER A 980 -15.24 10.16 35.24
N SER A 981 -16.35 10.49 35.92
CA SER A 981 -17.26 9.53 36.55
C SER A 981 -18.08 8.72 35.54
N ILE A 982 -18.21 9.21 34.31
CA ILE A 982 -18.97 8.56 33.24
C ILE A 982 -18.04 7.62 32.46
N SER A 983 -18.54 6.42 32.16
CA SER A 983 -17.80 5.46 31.35
C SER A 983 -17.42 6.07 29.99
N ARG A 984 -16.14 5.97 29.63
CA ARG A 984 -15.59 6.43 28.35
C ARG A 984 -16.12 5.64 27.13
N LYS A 985 -17.01 4.66 27.33
CA LYS A 985 -17.70 3.91 26.27
C LYS A 985 -19.12 4.42 25.99
N GLU A 986 -19.64 5.31 26.83
CA GLU A 986 -20.99 5.88 26.68
C GLU A 986 -20.94 7.24 25.99
N LEU A 987 -21.97 7.53 25.19
CA LEU A 987 -22.15 8.84 24.57
C LEU A 987 -22.87 9.78 25.54
N VAL A 988 -22.42 11.04 25.56
CA VAL A 988 -22.92 12.06 26.49
C VAL A 988 -23.40 13.28 25.71
N HIS A 989 -24.52 13.87 26.15
CA HIS A 989 -25.03 15.13 25.63
C HIS A 989 -25.47 16.08 26.76
N LEU A 990 -25.56 17.38 26.47
CA LEU A 990 -25.93 18.42 27.45
C LEU A 990 -27.31 19.02 27.17
N GLU A 991 -27.73 19.06 25.91
CA GLU A 991 -28.97 19.68 25.45
C GLU A 991 -29.96 18.62 24.95
N ASP A 992 -31.25 18.88 25.11
CA ASP A 992 -32.28 18.06 24.48
C ASP A 992 -32.32 18.28 22.96
N SER A 993 -32.57 17.21 22.21
CA SER A 993 -32.68 17.29 20.76
C SER A 993 -33.87 18.19 20.36
N PRO A 994 -33.69 19.19 19.48
CA PRO A 994 -34.76 20.04 19.00
C PRO A 994 -35.75 19.25 18.12
N ASP A 995 -36.92 19.84 17.86
CA ASP A 995 -37.87 19.25 16.92
C ASP A 995 -37.35 19.36 15.48
N TYR A 996 -36.83 18.25 14.97
CA TYR A 996 -36.33 18.12 13.61
C TYR A 996 -37.42 18.05 12.54
N CYS A 997 -38.71 18.01 12.91
CA CYS A 997 -39.81 18.05 11.95
C CYS A 997 -39.89 19.39 11.21
N VAL A 998 -39.59 20.50 11.90
CA VAL A 998 -39.79 21.88 11.42
C VAL A 998 -38.49 22.48 10.90
N GLU A 999 -38.56 23.23 9.79
CA GLU A 999 -37.43 24.01 9.29
C GLU A 999 -37.10 25.15 10.27
N ASN A 1000 -35.85 25.23 10.72
CA ASN A 1000 -35.35 26.33 11.52
C ASN A 1000 -34.03 26.84 10.92
N ARG A 1001 -34.11 27.93 10.16
CA ARG A 1001 -32.96 28.51 9.44
C ARG A 1001 -31.87 29.02 10.37
N THR A 1002 -32.24 29.51 11.55
CA THR A 1002 -31.31 30.03 12.57
C THR A 1002 -30.46 28.91 13.17
N LEU A 1003 -31.07 27.74 13.41
CA LEU A 1003 -30.38 26.54 13.88
C LEU A 1003 -29.87 25.64 12.73
N GLY A 1004 -30.10 26.04 11.48
CA GLY A 1004 -29.71 25.27 10.29
C GLY A 1004 -30.45 23.94 10.12
N LEU A 1005 -31.63 23.80 10.72
CA LEU A 1005 -32.45 22.59 10.62
C LEU A 1005 -33.31 22.65 9.35
N PRO A 1006 -33.18 21.72 8.40
CA PRO A 1006 -33.93 21.75 7.14
C PRO A 1006 -35.39 21.29 7.28
N GLY A 1007 -35.77 20.67 8.41
CA GLY A 1007 -37.08 20.05 8.58
C GLY A 1007 -37.23 18.72 7.83
N THR A 1008 -38.43 18.15 7.87
CA THR A 1008 -38.76 16.88 7.19
C THR A 1008 -39.54 17.04 5.88
N GLU A 1009 -39.99 18.26 5.58
CA GLU A 1009 -40.69 18.59 4.33
C GLU A 1009 -39.78 18.32 3.12
N GLY A 1010 -40.31 17.63 2.11
CA GLY A 1010 -39.57 17.23 0.91
C GLY A 1010 -38.70 15.99 1.05
N ARG A 1011 -38.65 15.34 2.22
CA ARG A 1011 -37.83 14.12 2.42
C ARG A 1011 -38.47 12.87 1.82
N GLU A 1012 -37.61 12.02 1.26
CA GLU A 1012 -37.99 10.69 0.75
C GLU A 1012 -38.24 9.72 1.91
N CYS A 1013 -39.25 8.87 1.77
CA CYS A 1013 -39.61 7.82 2.73
C CYS A 1013 -40.01 6.52 2.02
N LEU A 1014 -40.02 5.41 2.76
CA LEU A 1014 -40.30 4.07 2.24
C LEU A 1014 -41.61 3.49 2.79
N LYS A 1015 -42.49 3.03 1.88
CA LYS A 1015 -43.79 2.42 2.22
C LYS A 1015 -43.89 0.94 1.82
N LYS A 1016 -43.21 0.50 0.74
CA LYS A 1016 -43.25 -0.87 0.22
C LYS A 1016 -41.88 -1.29 -0.34
N GLY A 1017 -41.45 -2.52 -0.07
CA GLY A 1017 -40.21 -3.11 -0.59
C GLY A 1017 -39.96 -4.53 -0.06
N LYS A 1018 -39.47 -5.44 -0.92
CA LYS A 1018 -39.27 -6.88 -0.58
C LYS A 1018 -38.13 -7.11 0.45
N ASN A 1019 -37.10 -6.25 0.47
CA ASN A 1019 -35.91 -6.40 1.32
C ASN A 1019 -35.77 -5.31 2.42
N LEU A 1020 -36.89 -4.72 2.88
CA LEU A 1020 -36.84 -3.64 3.89
C LEU A 1020 -37.08 -4.14 5.32
N SER A 1021 -36.30 -3.63 6.27
CA SER A 1021 -36.49 -3.86 7.70
C SER A 1021 -37.83 -3.29 8.20
N LYS A 1022 -38.32 -3.78 9.36
CA LYS A 1022 -39.52 -3.21 10.01
C LYS A 1022 -39.36 -1.72 10.30
N TRP A 1023 -38.14 -1.26 10.58
CA TRP A 1023 -37.82 0.14 10.84
C TRP A 1023 -37.95 1.00 9.58
N GLU A 1024 -37.42 0.53 8.45
CA GLU A 1024 -37.48 1.24 7.16
C GLU A 1024 -38.90 1.32 6.60
N LYS A 1025 -39.69 0.25 6.73
CA LYS A 1025 -41.11 0.21 6.32
C LYS A 1025 -41.98 1.24 7.06
N ARG A 1026 -41.57 1.67 8.26
CA ARG A 1026 -42.26 2.68 9.07
C ARG A 1026 -41.72 4.10 8.87
N SER A 1027 -40.74 4.30 7.99
CA SER A 1027 -40.11 5.61 7.77
C SER A 1027 -41.11 6.69 7.32
N CYS A 1028 -42.05 6.40 6.42
CA CYS A 1028 -43.06 7.39 6.01
C CYS A 1028 -43.96 7.86 7.15
N LYS A 1029 -44.27 6.97 8.10
CA LYS A 1029 -45.01 7.34 9.30
C LYS A 1029 -44.18 8.29 10.17
N ARG A 1030 -42.93 7.93 10.48
CA ARG A 1030 -42.05 8.72 11.37
C ARG A 1030 -41.62 10.07 10.82
N LEU A 1031 -41.32 10.11 9.51
CA LEU A 1031 -40.77 11.29 8.83
C LEU A 1031 -41.88 12.24 8.37
N CYS A 1032 -43.01 11.72 7.90
CA CYS A 1032 -44.08 12.55 7.37
C CYS A 1032 -45.24 12.65 8.36
N SER A 1033 -45.94 11.55 8.64
CA SER A 1033 -47.20 11.57 9.38
C SER A 1033 -47.05 12.06 10.83
N ASP A 1034 -46.05 11.56 11.56
CA ASP A 1034 -45.78 11.96 12.94
C ASP A 1034 -45.25 13.41 13.04
N CYS A 1035 -44.83 14.00 11.92
CA CYS A 1035 -44.44 15.41 11.78
C CYS A 1035 -45.58 16.30 11.23
N GLY A 1036 -46.81 15.77 11.09
CA GLY A 1036 -47.96 16.52 10.57
C GLY A 1036 -47.96 16.73 9.04
N LEU A 1037 -47.11 16.00 8.30
CA LEU A 1037 -47.00 16.05 6.85
C LEU A 1037 -47.75 14.90 6.18
N ALA A 1038 -48.32 15.15 5.01
CA ALA A 1038 -48.91 14.14 4.16
C ALA A 1038 -47.83 13.39 3.36
N VAL A 1039 -48.11 12.14 2.99
CA VAL A 1039 -47.24 11.35 2.11
C VAL A 1039 -47.75 11.50 0.68
N GLU A 1040 -46.96 12.14 -0.17
CA GLU A 1040 -47.24 12.26 -1.60
C GLU A 1040 -46.47 11.19 -2.38
N GLU A 1041 -47.17 10.52 -3.29
CA GLU A 1041 -46.57 9.58 -4.23
C GLU A 1041 -46.11 10.35 -5.48
N ARG A 1042 -44.82 10.27 -5.82
CA ARG A 1042 -44.25 10.84 -7.04
C ARG A 1042 -43.60 9.75 -7.86
N ARG A 1043 -43.92 9.70 -9.16
CA ARG A 1043 -43.17 8.91 -10.12
C ARG A 1043 -41.88 9.65 -10.43
N ALA A 1044 -40.75 9.08 -10.05
CA ALA A 1044 -39.43 9.64 -10.30
C ALA A 1044 -38.68 8.73 -11.27
N GLU A 1045 -38.12 9.31 -12.34
CA GLU A 1045 -37.10 8.61 -13.13
C GLU A 1045 -35.83 8.52 -12.28
N THR A 1046 -35.53 7.33 -11.78
CA THR A 1046 -34.24 7.07 -11.17
C THR A 1046 -33.30 6.59 -12.24
N VAL A 1047 -32.21 7.32 -12.41
CA VAL A 1047 -31.10 6.94 -13.26
C VAL A 1047 -30.19 6.06 -12.43
N SER A 1048 -30.25 4.75 -12.66
CA SER A 1048 -29.31 3.82 -12.06
C SER A 1048 -28.23 3.48 -13.07
N SER A 1049 -27.00 3.40 -12.57
CA SER A 1049 -25.91 2.75 -13.28
C SER A 1049 -26.31 1.32 -13.61
N CYS A 1050 -26.55 1.07 -14.89
CA CYS A 1050 -26.84 -0.25 -15.44
C CYS A 1050 -25.78 -0.57 -16.49
N ASN A 1051 -25.74 -1.83 -16.94
CA ASN A 1051 -24.81 -2.26 -17.98
C ASN A 1051 -23.38 -1.77 -17.71
N CYS A 1052 -22.96 -1.79 -16.44
CA CYS A 1052 -21.66 -1.30 -16.00
C CYS A 1052 -20.55 -2.14 -16.60
N LYS A 1053 -19.76 -1.52 -17.48
CA LYS A 1053 -18.56 -2.11 -18.07
C LYS A 1053 -17.34 -1.55 -17.37
N PHE A 1054 -16.56 -2.45 -16.80
CA PHE A 1054 -15.28 -2.11 -16.21
C PHE A 1054 -14.25 -1.87 -17.32
N HIS A 1055 -13.64 -0.69 -17.32
CA HIS A 1055 -12.54 -0.33 -18.21
C HIS A 1055 -11.21 -0.46 -17.45
N TRP A 1056 -10.19 -0.97 -18.13
CA TRP A 1056 -8.89 -1.28 -17.54
C TRP A 1056 -8.12 0.01 -17.19
N CYS A 1057 -8.28 0.44 -15.94
CA CYS A 1057 -7.45 1.35 -15.13
C CYS A 1057 -8.14 1.64 -13.77
N CYS A 1058 -8.92 0.69 -13.25
CA CYS A 1058 -9.79 0.85 -12.08
C CYS A 1058 -11.03 1.76 -12.29
N ALA A 1059 -11.51 1.93 -13.52
CA ALA A 1059 -12.67 2.77 -13.82
C ALA A 1059 -13.88 1.93 -14.28
N VAL A 1060 -14.99 1.99 -13.54
CA VAL A 1060 -16.28 1.44 -13.98
C VAL A 1060 -17.00 2.50 -14.81
N LYS A 1061 -17.30 2.24 -16.09
CA LYS A 1061 -18.22 3.06 -16.87
C LYS A 1061 -19.56 2.35 -16.95
N CYS A 1062 -20.59 2.99 -16.43
CA CYS A 1062 -21.95 2.48 -16.52
C CYS A 1062 -22.76 3.26 -17.53
N GLU A 1063 -23.64 2.57 -18.23
CA GLU A 1063 -24.74 3.23 -18.91
C GLU A 1063 -25.73 3.73 -17.86
N GLN A 1064 -26.42 4.80 -18.22
CA GLN A 1064 -27.43 5.40 -17.36
C GLN A 1064 -28.81 4.88 -17.76
N CYS A 1065 -29.26 3.79 -17.11
CA CYS A 1065 -30.62 3.30 -17.32
C CYS A 1065 -31.59 4.13 -16.50
N ARG A 1066 -32.62 4.61 -17.17
CA ARG A 1066 -33.73 5.31 -16.53
C ARG A 1066 -34.81 4.30 -16.20
N LYS A 1067 -35.13 4.18 -14.92
CA LYS A 1067 -36.27 3.41 -14.46
C LYS A 1067 -37.24 4.35 -13.76
N THR A 1068 -38.49 4.34 -14.20
CA THR A 1068 -39.55 5.04 -13.46
C THR A 1068 -39.85 4.24 -12.20
N VAL A 1069 -39.50 4.81 -11.05
CA VAL A 1069 -39.79 4.23 -9.74
C VAL A 1069 -40.76 5.14 -8.98
N THR A 1070 -41.68 4.53 -8.26
CA THR A 1070 -42.55 5.24 -7.35
C THR A 1070 -41.78 5.57 -6.08
N LYS A 1071 -41.60 6.87 -5.81
CA LYS A 1071 -41.03 7.40 -4.58
C LYS A 1071 -42.09 8.10 -3.75
N TYR A 1072 -41.92 8.10 -2.44
CA TYR A 1072 -42.83 8.75 -1.50
C TYR A 1072 -42.12 9.91 -0.83
N TYR A 1073 -42.76 11.07 -0.76
CA TYR A 1073 -42.20 12.29 -0.20
C TYR A 1073 -43.12 12.89 0.86
N CYS A 1074 -42.54 13.50 1.89
CA CYS A 1074 -43.29 14.27 2.87
C CYS A 1074 -43.67 15.64 2.30
N VAL A 1075 -44.94 16.02 2.33
CA VAL A 1075 -45.44 17.31 1.85
C VAL A 1075 -46.46 17.93 2.80
N ARG A 1076 -46.65 19.25 2.75
CA ARG A 1076 -47.72 19.92 3.50
C ARG A 1076 -49.09 19.41 3.06
N ALA A 1077 -49.95 19.10 4.03
CA ALA A 1077 -51.34 18.76 3.76
C ALA A 1077 -52.05 19.97 3.12
N LYS A 1078 -52.70 19.78 1.96
CA LYS A 1078 -53.51 20.84 1.33
C LYS A 1078 -54.69 21.16 2.24
N GLN A 1079 -54.82 22.41 2.69
CA GLN A 1079 -56.07 22.90 3.27
C GLN A 1079 -57.16 22.79 2.19
N VAL A 1080 -58.17 21.95 2.43
CA VAL A 1080 -59.38 21.92 1.60
C VAL A 1080 -60.10 23.24 1.86
N LYS A 1081 -60.01 24.19 0.92
CA LYS A 1081 -60.93 25.33 0.86
C LYS A 1081 -62.33 24.75 0.65
N ASN A 1082 -63.17 24.89 1.67
CA ASN A 1082 -64.56 24.46 1.67
C ASN A 1082 -65.41 25.44 0.84
N ASP A 1083 -65.22 25.45 -0.48
CA ASP A 1083 -66.15 26.10 -1.42
C ASP A 1083 -67.24 25.11 -1.82
N SER A 1084 -68.18 24.86 -0.91
CA SER A 1084 -69.50 24.29 -1.22
C SER A 1084 -70.46 24.42 -0.03
N ALA A 1085 -70.54 25.62 0.55
CA ALA A 1085 -71.75 26.06 1.22
C ALA A 1085 -72.82 26.37 0.15
N GLY A 1086 -73.56 25.35 -0.31
CA GLY A 1086 -74.61 25.59 -1.30
C GLY A 1086 -75.20 24.35 -1.97
N ARG A 1087 -75.85 23.48 -1.18
CA ARG A 1087 -76.90 22.50 -1.56
C ARG A 1087 -76.69 21.16 -0.85
N ARG A 1088 -77.27 21.05 0.35
CA ARG A 1088 -77.92 19.84 0.92
C ARG A 1088 -78.11 20.03 2.43
N LYS A 1089 -78.89 21.05 2.80
CA LYS A 1089 -79.67 21.05 4.06
C LYS A 1089 -81.15 21.22 3.70
N SER A 1090 -81.68 20.20 3.03
CA SER A 1090 -83.09 19.84 3.09
C SER A 1090 -83.11 18.32 3.22
N LEU A 1091 -83.88 17.82 4.18
CA LEU A 1091 -84.07 16.41 4.55
C LEU A 1091 -83.05 15.82 5.53
N ARG A 1092 -83.19 16.18 6.81
CA ARG A 1092 -83.60 15.23 7.88
C ARG A 1092 -83.52 15.90 9.26
N LEU A 1093 -84.55 16.69 9.56
CA LEU A 1093 -85.22 16.64 10.85
C LEU A 1093 -86.10 15.37 10.83
N LYS A 1094 -85.91 14.49 11.82
CA LYS A 1094 -86.60 13.22 12.19
C LYS A 1094 -85.48 12.22 12.53
N LYS A 1095 -85.21 11.81 13.76
CA LYS A 1095 -86.00 11.53 14.98
C LYS A 1095 -85.04 11.75 16.19
N LYS A 1096 -85.45 12.39 17.29
CA LYS A 1096 -85.90 11.75 18.58
C LYS A 1096 -85.04 10.54 18.96
N HIS A 1097 -84.37 10.45 20.10
CA HIS A 1097 -84.67 10.87 21.48
C HIS A 1097 -83.39 11.22 22.24
#